data_AF-A0A1Y2IL11-F1
#
_entry.id   AF-A0A1Y2IL11-F1
#
_cell.length_a   1.000
_cell.length_b   1.000
_cell.length_c   1.000
_cell.angle_alpha   90.00
_cell.angle_beta   90.00
_cell.angle_gamma   90.00
#
_symmetry.space_group_name_H-M   'P 1'
#
loop_
_entity.id
_entity.type
_entity.pdbx_description
1 polymer ?
#
loop_
_entity_poly.entity_id
_entity_poly.type
_entity_poly.pdbx_seq_one_letter_code
_entity_poly.pdbx_strand_id
1 'polypeptide(L)'
;MTSTSSFSRPERDIFAELSREECAWRDRCEHLEARGYLLRPRFRPGWIPSWRGKPRVAVLDAEDAWALPFRTSVTDATRKSDGALLYLKSIRTDSEEFRILSYFSSDELRRDPRNHCVPLLDAFEDPLDAERSIIVMPFLRYINDPPFETIDDVLEAIDQILEGLLFIHDHGVAHRDCAFRNVMMDASALFPEGFHPAAEWLSPDGSKAVTVLSRAAVPVRYYIIDFGISTWFTSDAPRLVVGEDGLDQEPPELSKTTPYDPFKLDVFLIGNLIRHRIYEAYSNLPMLESLVNRMVDRDPSQRPTVAEAYREFKTIPQLDFIAFRLDMASEDNSDHTDIFSHLLVEEVVWRERQEALESRGYMLRPRLRPGWKPSWRGKPAGAVFEAEDGIPLPFRANVVDATRISDGTLVYLKRVRSDSHELEILSFLTSEDMLRDPRNHCIPLLDVFPDPIDSGMKIMVMPFMRYINSPPFETIEDVLDCLDQVLEGLVFIHDHGVAHRDCAYKNVMMDASALFPQGFHPDMDYKLPDMSGPAPVLSRSDAPVRYYLIDFGISTRFTPDMPRLVVGRDGLDQEPPELSATVPYDPFKLDVFLIGNLIRRRIYEKYSSLRVLEPLMNRMVDADPAKRPTAAEAHRELKSIRRNTPTLYRYWHLQPRDSNPIAKALRHVYSLFYAIYRSIF
;
A
#
# COMPACT_ATOMS: atom_id res chain seq x y z
N MET A 1 42.62 -18.71 29.86
CA MET A 1 42.18 -19.40 28.64
C MET A 1 41.04 -20.33 28.99
N THR A 2 39.81 -19.89 28.80
CA THR A 2 38.63 -20.75 28.66
C THR A 2 37.59 -19.91 27.93
N SER A 3 37.31 -20.34 26.70
CA SER A 3 36.33 -19.81 25.77
C SER A 3 34.92 -19.86 26.40
N THR A 4 34.27 -18.70 26.54
CA THR A 4 32.83 -18.60 26.75
C THR A 4 32.15 -18.60 25.39
N SER A 5 31.52 -19.72 25.07
CA SER A 5 30.66 -19.87 23.89
C SER A 5 29.53 -18.84 23.95
N SER A 6 29.48 -17.95 22.97
CA SER A 6 28.31 -17.13 22.70
C SER A 6 27.16 -18.06 22.31
N PHE A 7 26.15 -18.17 23.18
CA PHE A 7 24.84 -18.67 22.77
C PHE A 7 24.24 -17.60 21.85
N SER A 8 24.48 -17.72 20.54
CA SER A 8 23.71 -17.02 19.54
C SER A 8 22.24 -17.42 19.71
N ARG A 9 21.36 -16.42 19.90
CA ARG A 9 19.93 -16.61 19.71
C ARG A 9 19.75 -17.18 18.29
N PRO A 10 18.92 -18.21 18.05
CA PRO A 10 18.61 -18.60 16.69
C PRO A 10 17.99 -17.39 16.00
N GLU A 11 18.62 -16.95 14.91
CA GLU A 11 18.07 -15.92 14.03
C GLU A 11 16.64 -16.32 13.69
N ARG A 12 15.71 -15.40 13.91
CA ARG A 12 14.30 -15.63 13.64
C ARG A 12 14.14 -15.70 12.13
N ASP A 13 13.91 -16.90 11.60
CA ASP A 13 13.69 -17.13 10.17
C ASP A 13 12.32 -16.57 9.78
N ILE A 14 12.28 -15.28 9.46
CA ILE A 14 11.05 -14.55 9.12
C ILE A 14 10.36 -15.13 7.88
N PHE A 15 11.10 -15.79 6.99
CA PHE A 15 10.55 -16.43 5.79
C PHE A 15 9.82 -17.73 6.14
N ALA A 16 10.12 -18.33 7.28
CA ALA A 16 9.47 -19.53 7.80
C ALA A 16 8.22 -19.23 8.66
N GLU A 17 7.87 -17.96 8.89
CA GLU A 17 6.67 -17.54 9.60
C GLU A 17 5.63 -17.01 8.61
N LEU A 18 4.37 -17.44 8.76
CA LEU A 18 3.24 -16.86 8.02
C LEU A 18 2.81 -15.55 8.70
N SER A 19 2.59 -14.51 7.91
CA SER A 19 1.90 -13.28 8.36
C SER A 19 0.46 -13.58 8.80
N ARG A 20 -0.19 -12.61 9.45
CA ARG A 20 -1.60 -12.74 9.87
C ARG A 20 -2.50 -12.95 8.66
N GLU A 21 -2.20 -12.24 7.59
CA GLU A 21 -2.89 -12.28 6.31
C GLU A 21 -2.74 -13.65 5.65
N GLU A 22 -1.52 -14.21 5.63
CA GLU A 22 -1.28 -15.56 5.14
C GLU A 22 -1.94 -16.63 6.02
N CYS A 23 -1.98 -16.43 7.35
CA CYS A 23 -2.72 -17.31 8.25
C CYS A 23 -4.21 -17.36 7.90
N ALA A 24 -4.82 -16.21 7.56
CA ALA A 24 -6.23 -16.18 7.16
C ALA A 24 -6.49 -17.06 5.93
N TRP A 25 -5.58 -17.07 4.95
CA TRP A 25 -5.69 -17.94 3.77
C TRP A 25 -5.38 -19.40 4.08
N ARG A 26 -4.35 -19.69 4.89
CA ARG A 26 -4.05 -21.04 5.40
C ARG A 26 -5.28 -21.67 6.06
N ASP A 27 -5.99 -20.90 6.88
CA ASP A 27 -7.16 -21.41 7.63
C ASP A 27 -8.34 -21.77 6.70
N ARG A 28 -8.33 -21.31 5.44
CA ARG A 28 -9.29 -21.68 4.39
C ARG A 28 -8.80 -22.81 3.48
N CYS A 29 -7.56 -23.28 3.65
CA CYS A 29 -6.89 -24.17 2.70
C CYS A 29 -7.66 -25.47 2.41
N GLU A 30 -8.15 -26.16 3.44
CA GLU A 30 -8.92 -27.41 3.28
C GLU A 30 -10.24 -27.19 2.51
N HIS A 31 -10.91 -26.06 2.78
CA HIS A 31 -12.18 -25.73 2.13
C HIS A 31 -11.98 -25.36 0.65
N LEU A 32 -10.93 -24.59 0.36
CA LEU A 32 -10.56 -24.23 -1.01
C LEU A 32 -10.16 -25.48 -1.81
N GLU A 33 -9.37 -26.38 -1.21
CA GLU A 33 -8.98 -27.63 -1.85
C GLU A 33 -10.19 -28.52 -2.17
N ALA A 34 -11.15 -28.62 -1.24
CA ALA A 34 -12.39 -29.37 -1.45
C ALA A 34 -13.24 -28.82 -2.61
N ARG A 35 -13.14 -27.51 -2.88
CA ARG A 35 -13.79 -26.83 -4.01
C ARG A 35 -13.00 -26.88 -5.32
N GLY A 36 -11.78 -27.41 -5.31
CA GLY A 36 -10.96 -27.51 -6.52
C GLY A 36 -9.86 -26.47 -6.64
N TYR A 37 -9.57 -25.69 -5.59
CA TYR A 37 -8.56 -24.63 -5.61
C TYR A 37 -7.42 -24.96 -4.63
N LEU A 38 -6.22 -25.19 -5.17
CA LEU A 38 -5.04 -25.51 -4.38
C LEU A 38 -4.26 -24.23 -4.09
N LEU A 39 -4.14 -23.88 -2.81
CA LEU A 39 -3.16 -22.89 -2.37
C LEU A 39 -1.72 -23.45 -2.47
N ARG A 40 -0.74 -22.56 -2.56
CA ARG A 40 0.69 -22.92 -2.56
C ARG A 40 1.10 -23.71 -1.31
N PRO A 41 2.16 -24.53 -1.39
CA PRO A 41 2.62 -25.37 -0.27
C PRO A 41 2.75 -24.63 1.06
N ARG A 42 3.22 -23.38 1.02
CA ARG A 42 3.37 -22.48 2.18
C ARG A 42 2.09 -22.30 3.01
N PHE A 43 0.91 -22.33 2.38
CA PHE A 43 -0.39 -22.16 3.04
C PHE A 43 -0.99 -23.48 3.52
N ARG A 44 -0.34 -24.62 3.26
CA ARG A 44 -0.91 -25.94 3.59
C ARG A 44 -0.62 -26.30 5.04
N PRO A 45 -1.57 -26.94 5.75
CA PRO A 45 -1.32 -27.46 7.09
C PRO A 45 -0.08 -28.37 7.13
N GLY A 46 0.80 -28.12 8.10
CA GLY A 46 2.03 -28.91 8.25
C GLY A 46 3.17 -28.55 7.30
N TRP A 47 3.10 -27.42 6.59
CA TRP A 47 4.19 -26.90 5.78
C TRP A 47 5.51 -26.81 6.58
N ILE A 48 6.58 -27.30 5.96
CA ILE A 48 7.96 -27.16 6.43
C ILE A 48 8.72 -26.42 5.34
N PRO A 49 9.36 -25.28 5.64
CA PRO A 49 10.12 -24.52 4.66
C PRO A 49 11.13 -25.39 3.92
N SER A 50 11.16 -25.31 2.60
CA SER A 50 11.94 -26.25 1.77
C SER A 50 13.45 -26.14 1.97
N TRP A 51 13.94 -25.00 2.49
CA TRP A 51 15.33 -24.74 2.86
C TRP A 51 15.72 -25.29 4.25
N ARG A 52 14.73 -25.66 5.09
CA ARG A 52 15.01 -26.13 6.45
C ARG A 52 15.77 -27.46 6.42
N GLY A 53 16.94 -27.49 7.07
CA GLY A 53 17.82 -28.66 7.10
C GLY A 53 18.70 -28.83 5.85
N LYS A 54 18.68 -27.88 4.91
CA LYS A 54 19.50 -27.90 3.69
C LYS A 54 20.47 -26.70 3.67
N PRO A 55 21.69 -26.84 4.22
CA PRO A 55 22.64 -25.73 4.38
C PRO A 55 23.19 -25.13 3.06
N ARG A 56 22.79 -25.67 1.90
CA ARG A 56 23.20 -25.20 0.57
C ARG A 56 22.08 -24.52 -0.22
N VAL A 57 20.87 -24.44 0.33
CA VAL A 57 19.75 -23.75 -0.30
C VAL A 57 19.62 -22.41 0.39
N ALA A 58 19.88 -21.30 -0.32
CA ALA A 58 19.59 -20.00 0.24
C ALA A 58 18.06 -19.83 0.33
N VAL A 59 17.59 -19.11 1.35
CA VAL A 59 16.14 -18.94 1.58
C VAL A 59 15.45 -18.35 0.35
N LEU A 60 16.08 -17.40 -0.34
CA LEU A 60 15.53 -16.76 -1.54
C LEU A 60 15.53 -17.66 -2.78
N ASP A 61 16.31 -18.75 -2.78
CA ASP A 61 16.30 -19.76 -3.85
C ASP A 61 15.12 -20.74 -3.72
N ALA A 62 14.39 -20.68 -2.60
CA ALA A 62 13.25 -21.54 -2.34
C ALA A 62 11.94 -20.90 -2.81
N GLU A 63 11.21 -21.58 -3.70
CA GLU A 63 9.88 -21.16 -4.19
C GLU A 63 8.94 -20.77 -3.04
N ASP A 64 8.89 -21.60 -2.00
CA ASP A 64 8.01 -21.43 -0.85
C ASP A 64 8.44 -20.31 0.12
N ALA A 65 9.54 -19.60 -0.15
CA ALA A 65 9.93 -18.40 0.58
C ALA A 65 9.20 -17.14 0.08
N TRP A 66 8.72 -17.13 -1.17
CA TRP A 66 8.14 -15.96 -1.80
C TRP A 66 6.65 -15.81 -1.41
N ALA A 67 6.29 -14.68 -0.81
CA ALA A 67 4.91 -14.31 -0.53
C ALA A 67 4.44 -13.24 -1.53
N LEU A 68 3.14 -13.22 -1.85
CA LEU A 68 2.57 -12.10 -2.59
C LEU A 68 2.70 -10.82 -1.73
N PRO A 69 3.08 -9.66 -2.32
CA PRO A 69 3.25 -8.44 -1.57
C PRO A 69 1.92 -7.98 -0.92
N PHE A 70 1.88 -8.02 0.42
CA PHE A 70 0.93 -7.45 1.39
C PHE A 70 -0.45 -6.98 0.87
N ARG A 71 -1.26 -7.89 0.29
CA ARG A 71 -2.70 -7.66 0.08
C ARG A 71 -3.50 -8.56 1.01
N THR A 72 -4.08 -7.97 2.04
CA THR A 72 -4.81 -8.69 3.11
C THR A 72 -5.98 -9.55 2.61
N SER A 73 -6.54 -9.19 1.45
CA SER A 73 -7.76 -9.78 0.90
C SER A 73 -7.55 -10.60 -0.36
N VAL A 74 -6.32 -10.80 -0.85
CA VAL A 74 -6.06 -11.51 -2.12
C VAL A 74 -4.97 -12.58 -1.94
N THR A 75 -5.10 -13.72 -2.60
CA THR A 75 -4.04 -14.73 -2.72
C THR A 75 -4.09 -15.44 -4.07
N ASP A 76 -3.02 -16.15 -4.41
CA ASP A 76 -2.93 -17.00 -5.59
C ASP A 76 -3.39 -18.44 -5.31
N ALA A 77 -3.94 -19.10 -6.33
CA ALA A 77 -4.31 -20.51 -6.26
C ALA A 77 -4.19 -21.20 -7.62
N THR A 78 -4.03 -22.52 -7.60
CA THR A 78 -4.08 -23.37 -8.79
C THR A 78 -5.40 -24.13 -8.86
N ARG A 79 -6.12 -24.03 -9.98
CA ARG A 79 -7.33 -24.83 -10.21
C ARG A 79 -6.98 -26.29 -10.51
N LYS A 80 -7.58 -27.24 -9.78
CA LYS A 80 -7.31 -28.68 -9.90
C LYS A 80 -7.71 -29.29 -11.24
N SER A 81 -8.73 -28.73 -11.90
CA SER A 81 -9.28 -29.32 -13.11
C SER A 81 -8.35 -29.21 -14.32
N ASP A 82 -7.55 -28.15 -14.39
CA ASP A 82 -6.73 -27.83 -15.56
C ASP A 82 -5.38 -27.18 -15.26
N GLY A 83 -5.05 -26.95 -13.98
CA GLY A 83 -3.79 -26.35 -13.57
C GLY A 83 -3.73 -24.83 -13.74
N ALA A 84 -4.84 -24.16 -14.07
CA ALA A 84 -4.84 -22.71 -14.27
C ALA A 84 -4.44 -21.96 -12.99
N LEU A 85 -3.56 -20.95 -13.13
CA LEU A 85 -3.22 -20.01 -12.07
C LEU A 85 -4.32 -18.95 -11.94
N LEU A 86 -4.78 -18.70 -10.72
CA LEU A 86 -5.95 -17.85 -10.43
C LEU A 86 -5.68 -16.91 -9.25
N TYR A 87 -6.45 -15.82 -9.19
CA TYR A 87 -6.59 -14.99 -7.99
C TYR A 87 -7.84 -15.38 -7.20
N LEU A 88 -7.69 -15.46 -5.88
CA LEU A 88 -8.78 -15.51 -4.92
C LEU A 88 -8.84 -14.18 -4.18
N LYS A 89 -10.02 -13.54 -4.12
CA LYS A 89 -10.25 -12.32 -3.34
C LYS A 89 -11.37 -12.54 -2.32
N SER A 90 -11.13 -12.15 -1.08
CA SER A 90 -12.14 -12.09 -0.01
C SER A 90 -12.80 -10.73 -0.02
N ILE A 91 -14.11 -10.69 -0.25
CA ILE A 91 -14.91 -9.48 -0.44
C ILE A 91 -16.18 -9.53 0.41
N ARG A 92 -16.71 -8.39 0.87
CA ARG A 92 -18.03 -8.35 1.51
C ARG A 92 -19.11 -8.77 0.52
N THR A 93 -20.00 -9.66 0.93
CA THR A 93 -21.08 -10.19 0.07
C THR A 93 -22.11 -9.13 -0.30
N ASP A 94 -22.27 -8.08 0.51
CA ASP A 94 -23.19 -6.97 0.28
C ASP A 94 -22.55 -5.76 -0.43
N SER A 95 -21.28 -5.86 -0.84
CA SER A 95 -20.58 -4.73 -1.45
C SER A 95 -21.10 -4.44 -2.86
N GLU A 96 -21.01 -3.18 -3.26
CA GLU A 96 -21.34 -2.77 -4.63
C GLU A 96 -20.37 -3.41 -5.64
N GLU A 97 -19.09 -3.55 -5.28
CA GLU A 97 -18.10 -4.26 -6.09
C GLU A 97 -18.54 -5.71 -6.41
N PHE A 98 -18.98 -6.47 -5.41
CA PHE A 98 -19.44 -7.85 -5.63
C PHE A 98 -20.67 -7.90 -6.53
N ARG A 99 -21.59 -6.94 -6.36
CA ARG A 99 -22.80 -6.82 -7.19
C ARG A 99 -22.49 -6.48 -8.65
N ILE A 100 -21.61 -5.52 -8.90
CA ILE A 100 -21.19 -5.11 -10.24
C ILE A 100 -20.45 -6.26 -10.93
N LEU A 101 -19.48 -6.88 -10.25
CA LEU A 101 -18.74 -8.02 -10.80
C LEU A 101 -19.65 -9.21 -11.12
N SER A 102 -20.60 -9.52 -10.23
CA SER A 102 -21.59 -10.58 -10.48
C SER A 102 -22.47 -10.27 -11.68
N TYR A 103 -22.87 -9.00 -11.86
CA TYR A 103 -23.66 -8.56 -12.99
C TYR A 103 -22.89 -8.71 -14.31
N PHE A 104 -21.69 -8.12 -14.41
CA PHE A 104 -20.85 -8.24 -15.61
C PHE A 104 -20.36 -9.66 -15.89
N SER A 105 -20.37 -10.54 -14.88
CA SER A 105 -20.06 -11.96 -15.03
C SER A 105 -21.30 -12.83 -15.25
N SER A 106 -22.49 -12.24 -15.40
CA SER A 106 -23.67 -13.00 -15.79
C SER A 106 -23.45 -13.70 -17.14
N ASP A 107 -24.14 -14.82 -17.35
CA ASP A 107 -23.97 -15.64 -18.54
C ASP A 107 -24.19 -14.87 -19.86
N GLU A 108 -25.08 -13.88 -19.86
CA GLU A 108 -25.32 -13.02 -21.01
C GLU A 108 -24.14 -12.05 -21.23
N LEU A 109 -23.77 -11.27 -20.20
CA LEU A 109 -22.76 -10.22 -20.32
C LEU A 109 -21.34 -10.77 -20.45
N ARG A 110 -21.04 -11.92 -19.85
CA ARG A 110 -19.73 -12.59 -20.00
C ARG A 110 -19.45 -12.97 -21.47
N ARG A 111 -20.49 -13.12 -22.30
CA ARG A 111 -20.37 -13.46 -23.73
C ARG A 111 -20.35 -12.22 -24.63
N ASP A 112 -20.61 -11.03 -24.12
CA ASP A 112 -20.46 -9.79 -24.90
C ASP A 112 -18.96 -9.54 -25.14
N PRO A 113 -18.49 -9.50 -26.40
CA PRO A 113 -17.07 -9.31 -26.68
C PRO A 113 -16.51 -7.99 -26.16
N ARG A 114 -17.36 -6.96 -26.04
CA ARG A 114 -17.01 -5.62 -25.51
C ARG A 114 -16.79 -5.63 -24.00
N ASN A 115 -17.19 -6.70 -23.31
CA ASN A 115 -17.02 -6.83 -21.88
C ASN A 115 -15.57 -7.15 -21.54
N HIS A 116 -14.82 -6.09 -21.25
CA HIS A 116 -13.46 -6.16 -20.72
C HIS A 116 -13.44 -6.00 -19.19
N CYS A 117 -14.53 -6.27 -18.48
CA CYS A 117 -14.51 -6.37 -17.02
C CYS A 117 -13.91 -7.72 -16.60
N VAL A 118 -13.11 -7.76 -15.52
CA VAL A 118 -12.57 -9.04 -15.01
C VAL A 118 -13.70 -10.03 -14.71
N PRO A 119 -13.66 -11.25 -15.26
CA PRO A 119 -14.72 -12.21 -15.05
C PRO A 119 -14.60 -12.89 -13.69
N LEU A 120 -15.74 -13.06 -13.01
CA LEU A 120 -15.88 -14.03 -11.94
C LEU A 120 -15.99 -15.43 -12.54
N LEU A 121 -14.97 -16.25 -12.27
CA LEU A 121 -14.89 -17.65 -12.67
C LEU A 121 -15.66 -18.54 -11.69
N ASP A 122 -15.68 -18.17 -10.42
CA ASP A 122 -16.46 -18.77 -9.35
C ASP A 122 -16.66 -17.75 -8.21
N ALA A 123 -17.69 -17.95 -7.41
CA ALA A 123 -17.98 -17.16 -6.22
C ALA A 123 -18.76 -17.98 -5.19
N PHE A 124 -18.30 -17.98 -3.94
CA PHE A 124 -18.94 -18.73 -2.86
C PHE A 124 -18.76 -18.04 -1.50
N GLU A 125 -19.65 -18.36 -0.55
CA GLU A 125 -19.56 -17.87 0.82
C GLU A 125 -18.24 -18.27 1.49
N ASP A 126 -17.66 -17.35 2.23
CA ASP A 126 -16.44 -17.60 2.98
C ASP A 126 -16.73 -18.52 4.18
N PRO A 127 -16.04 -19.67 4.31
CA PRO A 127 -16.31 -20.64 5.38
C PRO A 127 -16.04 -20.10 6.78
N LEU A 128 -15.29 -18.99 6.91
CA LEU A 128 -14.88 -18.41 8.19
C LEU A 128 -15.54 -17.06 8.48
N ASP A 129 -16.25 -16.46 7.52
CA ASP A 129 -16.88 -15.15 7.66
C ASP A 129 -18.17 -15.06 6.82
N ALA A 130 -19.32 -15.14 7.49
CA ALA A 130 -20.62 -15.16 6.82
C ALA A 130 -21.00 -13.84 6.13
N GLU A 131 -20.30 -12.73 6.41
CA GLU A 131 -20.50 -11.46 5.72
C GLU A 131 -19.66 -11.34 4.44
N ARG A 132 -18.85 -12.36 4.14
CA ARG A 132 -17.90 -12.35 3.04
C ARG A 132 -18.11 -13.49 2.07
N SER A 133 -17.72 -13.22 0.84
CA SER A 133 -17.60 -14.20 -0.23
C SER A 133 -16.14 -14.26 -0.68
N ILE A 134 -15.72 -15.46 -1.09
CA ILE A 134 -14.49 -15.65 -1.86
C ILE A 134 -14.88 -15.62 -3.33
N ILE A 135 -14.28 -14.71 -4.08
CA ILE A 135 -14.40 -14.65 -5.54
C ILE A 135 -13.13 -15.17 -6.19
N VAL A 136 -13.31 -15.88 -7.30
CA VAL A 136 -12.25 -16.49 -8.10
C VAL A 136 -12.17 -15.78 -9.44
N MET A 137 -10.99 -15.29 -9.78
CA MET A 137 -10.73 -14.48 -10.97
C MET A 137 -9.48 -15.01 -11.71
N PRO A 138 -9.31 -14.71 -13.01
CA PRO A 138 -8.07 -14.99 -13.72
C PRO A 138 -6.86 -14.36 -13.03
N PHE A 139 -5.68 -14.99 -13.13
CA PHE A 139 -4.43 -14.37 -12.69
C PHE A 139 -3.92 -13.42 -13.77
N LEU A 140 -4.03 -12.12 -13.53
CA LEU A 140 -3.68 -11.08 -14.50
C LEU A 140 -2.34 -10.42 -14.16
N ARG A 141 -1.65 -9.88 -15.16
CA ARG A 141 -0.41 -9.07 -15.03
C ARG A 141 -0.66 -7.62 -15.40
N TYR A 142 0.23 -6.71 -15.00
CA TYR A 142 0.11 -5.30 -15.39
C TYR A 142 0.20 -5.15 -16.93
N ILE A 143 -0.51 -4.16 -17.47
CA ILE A 143 -0.64 -4.00 -18.94
C ILE A 143 0.70 -3.84 -19.68
N ASN A 144 1.74 -3.39 -19.00
CA ASN A 144 3.08 -3.12 -19.54
C ASN A 144 4.12 -4.13 -19.07
N ASP A 145 3.71 -5.29 -18.54
CA ASP A 145 4.62 -6.38 -18.14
C ASP A 145 4.22 -7.71 -18.81
N PRO A 146 4.89 -8.10 -19.93
CA PRO A 146 6.08 -7.46 -20.51
C PRO A 146 5.80 -6.10 -21.18
N PRO A 147 6.79 -5.24 -21.46
CA PRO A 147 6.58 -3.97 -22.16
C PRO A 147 5.87 -4.14 -23.52
N PHE A 148 5.27 -3.07 -24.05
CA PHE A 148 4.80 -3.04 -25.44
C PHE A 148 6.00 -3.08 -26.40
N GLU A 149 5.90 -3.83 -27.49
CA GLU A 149 6.97 -4.01 -28.48
C GLU A 149 6.67 -3.29 -29.80
N THR A 150 5.39 -3.19 -30.17
CA THR A 150 4.93 -2.59 -31.42
C THR A 150 3.85 -1.53 -31.18
N ILE A 151 3.70 -0.62 -32.15
CA ILE A 151 2.59 0.35 -32.15
C ILE A 151 1.24 -0.38 -32.14
N ASP A 152 1.13 -1.51 -32.85
CA ASP A 152 -0.10 -2.30 -32.91
C ASP A 152 -0.47 -2.87 -31.53
N ASP A 153 0.51 -3.32 -30.73
CA ASP A 153 0.25 -3.78 -29.35
C ASP A 153 -0.38 -2.66 -28.50
N VAL A 154 0.12 -1.43 -28.67
CA VAL A 154 -0.37 -0.25 -27.98
C VAL A 154 -1.78 0.10 -28.43
N LEU A 155 -2.01 0.12 -29.74
CA LEU A 155 -3.32 0.44 -30.30
C LEU A 155 -4.35 -0.62 -29.93
N GLU A 156 -3.99 -1.90 -29.92
CA GLU A 156 -4.87 -2.99 -29.48
C GLU A 156 -5.25 -2.84 -28.00
N ALA A 157 -4.29 -2.51 -27.13
CA ALA A 157 -4.56 -2.29 -25.72
C ALA A 157 -5.51 -1.10 -25.50
N ILE A 158 -5.25 0.04 -26.14
CA ILE A 158 -6.12 1.23 -26.05
C ILE A 158 -7.51 0.93 -26.60
N ASP A 159 -7.60 0.16 -27.67
CA ASP A 159 -8.87 -0.24 -28.27
C ASP A 159 -9.74 -1.01 -27.27
N GLN A 160 -9.18 -2.06 -26.65
CA GLN A 160 -9.88 -2.88 -25.67
C GLN A 160 -10.24 -2.09 -24.40
N ILE A 161 -9.35 -1.21 -23.94
CA ILE A 161 -9.61 -0.38 -22.75
C ILE A 161 -10.76 0.60 -22.99
N LEU A 162 -10.76 1.30 -24.11
CA LEU A 162 -11.83 2.25 -24.45
C LEU A 162 -13.15 1.54 -24.76
N GLU A 163 -13.12 0.38 -25.43
CA GLU A 163 -14.29 -0.46 -25.67
C GLU A 163 -14.88 -0.96 -24.34
N GLY A 164 -14.03 -1.41 -23.42
CA GLY A 164 -14.40 -1.86 -22.09
C GLY A 164 -15.04 -0.75 -21.26
N LEU A 165 -14.43 0.44 -21.27
CA LEU A 165 -14.99 1.58 -20.54
C LEU A 165 -16.32 2.03 -21.14
N LEU A 166 -16.44 2.04 -22.48
CA LEU A 166 -17.71 2.30 -23.17
C LEU A 166 -18.79 1.29 -22.76
N PHE A 167 -18.45 0.00 -22.73
CA PHE A 167 -19.36 -1.04 -22.25
C PHE A 167 -19.80 -0.79 -20.81
N ILE A 168 -18.88 -0.46 -19.90
CA ILE A 168 -19.19 -0.15 -18.49
C ILE A 168 -20.16 1.04 -18.41
N HIS A 169 -19.89 2.11 -19.17
CA HIS A 169 -20.73 3.31 -19.20
C HIS A 169 -22.12 3.07 -19.79
N ASP A 170 -22.24 2.24 -20.83
CA ASP A 170 -23.51 1.82 -21.43
C ASP A 170 -24.43 1.12 -20.41
N HIS A 171 -23.85 0.44 -19.42
CA HIS A 171 -24.58 -0.23 -18.34
C HIS A 171 -24.85 0.69 -17.13
N GLY A 172 -24.55 1.98 -17.25
CA GLY A 172 -24.78 2.97 -16.21
C GLY A 172 -23.83 2.85 -15.02
N VAL A 173 -22.68 2.19 -15.19
CA VAL A 173 -21.65 2.09 -14.16
C VAL A 173 -20.56 3.13 -14.45
N ALA A 174 -20.13 3.87 -13.43
CA ALA A 174 -18.91 4.65 -13.48
C ALA A 174 -17.86 3.98 -12.58
N HIS A 175 -16.67 3.75 -13.11
CA HIS A 175 -15.64 2.95 -12.44
C HIS A 175 -14.98 3.73 -11.28
N ARG A 176 -14.69 5.01 -11.53
CA ARG A 176 -14.10 6.02 -10.63
C ARG A 176 -12.65 5.80 -10.20
N ASP A 177 -12.05 4.66 -10.54
CA ASP A 177 -10.63 4.37 -10.27
C ASP A 177 -9.94 3.67 -11.46
N CYS A 178 -10.20 4.10 -12.69
CA CYS A 178 -9.56 3.56 -13.91
C CYS A 178 -8.07 3.93 -14.04
N ALA A 179 -7.30 3.83 -12.95
CA ALA A 179 -5.87 4.07 -12.93
C ALA A 179 -5.08 2.84 -13.43
N PHE A 180 -3.80 3.04 -13.71
CA PHE A 180 -2.88 2.01 -14.22
C PHE A 180 -2.92 0.67 -13.46
N ARG A 181 -3.15 0.66 -12.14
CA ARG A 181 -3.20 -0.59 -11.35
C ARG A 181 -4.47 -1.41 -11.57
N ASN A 182 -5.52 -0.76 -12.08
CA ASN A 182 -6.85 -1.33 -12.26
C ASN A 182 -7.14 -1.65 -13.73
N VAL A 183 -6.13 -1.56 -14.59
CA VAL A 183 -6.15 -2.15 -15.92
C VAL A 183 -5.04 -3.18 -15.93
N MET A 184 -5.39 -4.41 -16.29
CA MET A 184 -4.48 -5.56 -16.31
C MET A 184 -4.67 -6.35 -17.60
N MET A 185 -3.81 -7.33 -17.85
CA MET A 185 -3.95 -8.21 -19.00
C MET A 185 -3.85 -9.67 -18.61
N ASP A 186 -4.51 -10.53 -19.38
CA ASP A 186 -4.26 -11.96 -19.36
C ASP A 186 -2.99 -12.26 -20.15
N ALA A 187 -1.92 -12.49 -19.41
CA ALA A 187 -0.61 -12.78 -19.98
C ALA A 187 -0.41 -14.27 -20.28
N SER A 188 -1.38 -15.15 -20.01
CA SER A 188 -1.17 -16.60 -20.07
C SER A 188 -0.65 -17.08 -21.42
N ALA A 189 -1.09 -16.47 -22.52
CA ALA A 189 -0.62 -16.80 -23.87
C ALA A 189 0.82 -16.34 -24.15
N LEU A 190 1.29 -15.27 -23.49
CA LEU A 190 2.66 -14.77 -23.62
C LEU A 190 3.66 -15.68 -22.91
N PHE A 191 3.21 -16.45 -21.93
CA PHE A 191 4.02 -17.34 -21.11
C PHE A 191 3.56 -18.79 -21.29
N PRO A 192 3.94 -19.47 -22.39
CA PRO A 192 3.53 -20.86 -22.65
C PRO A 192 3.99 -21.82 -21.54
N GLU A 193 5.09 -21.44 -20.87
CA GLU A 193 5.68 -21.95 -19.63
C GLU A 193 4.78 -21.97 -18.39
N GLY A 194 3.83 -21.03 -18.35
CA GLY A 194 3.40 -20.36 -17.14
C GLY A 194 4.50 -19.48 -16.51
N PHE A 195 4.17 -18.85 -15.39
CA PHE A 195 5.09 -18.05 -14.59
C PHE A 195 4.75 -18.14 -13.10
N HIS A 196 5.71 -17.79 -12.24
CA HIS A 196 5.54 -17.86 -10.80
C HIS A 196 4.72 -16.67 -10.25
N PRO A 197 3.71 -16.88 -9.38
CA PRO A 197 2.78 -15.82 -8.95
C PRO A 197 3.40 -14.69 -8.15
N ALA A 198 4.52 -14.92 -7.44
CA ALA A 198 5.19 -13.90 -6.63
C ALA A 198 6.53 -13.43 -7.24
N ALA A 199 6.99 -14.09 -8.30
CA ALA A 199 8.31 -13.86 -8.91
C ALA A 199 8.16 -14.11 -10.41
N GLU A 200 7.33 -13.30 -11.05
CA GLU A 200 6.71 -13.59 -12.36
C GLU A 200 7.70 -13.69 -13.54
N TRP A 201 8.98 -13.41 -13.30
CA TRP A 201 10.09 -13.67 -14.21
C TRP A 201 10.65 -15.11 -14.11
N LEU A 202 10.15 -15.93 -13.19
CA LEU A 202 10.56 -17.32 -12.98
C LEU A 202 9.47 -18.29 -13.42
N SER A 203 9.89 -19.50 -13.81
CA SER A 203 9.02 -20.63 -14.11
C SER A 203 8.10 -20.91 -12.93
N PRO A 204 6.93 -21.56 -13.10
CA PRO A 204 5.99 -21.80 -12.00
C PRO A 204 6.58 -22.45 -10.75
N ASP A 205 7.70 -23.18 -10.87
CA ASP A 205 8.43 -23.79 -9.77
C ASP A 205 9.57 -22.93 -9.18
N GLY A 206 9.74 -21.70 -9.64
CA GLY A 206 10.76 -20.75 -9.21
C GLY A 206 12.19 -21.08 -9.66
N SER A 207 12.39 -22.07 -10.53
CA SER A 207 13.73 -22.63 -10.78
C SER A 207 14.52 -21.99 -11.93
N LYS A 208 13.86 -21.37 -12.91
CA LYS A 208 14.48 -20.82 -14.12
C LYS A 208 13.77 -19.57 -14.57
N ALA A 209 14.45 -18.71 -15.34
CA ALA A 209 13.80 -17.60 -16.01
C ALA A 209 12.77 -18.08 -17.04
N VAL A 210 11.63 -17.38 -17.15
CA VAL A 210 10.57 -17.70 -18.12
C VAL A 210 10.94 -17.26 -19.53
N THR A 211 10.43 -17.99 -20.52
CA THR A 211 10.44 -17.56 -21.91
C THR A 211 9.16 -16.78 -22.20
N VAL A 212 9.32 -15.60 -22.79
CA VAL A 212 8.20 -14.70 -23.13
C VAL A 212 8.04 -14.65 -24.64
N LEU A 213 6.82 -14.88 -25.12
CA LEU A 213 6.48 -14.67 -26.52
C LEU A 213 6.20 -13.18 -26.76
N SER A 214 6.52 -12.72 -27.98
CA SER A 214 6.13 -11.38 -28.42
C SER A 214 4.62 -11.22 -28.40
N ARG A 215 4.14 -10.03 -28.01
CA ARG A 215 2.72 -9.66 -28.04
C ARG A 215 2.12 -9.80 -29.43
N ALA A 216 2.89 -9.51 -30.48
CA ALA A 216 2.44 -9.67 -31.86
C ALA A 216 2.23 -11.15 -32.27
N ALA A 217 2.74 -12.11 -31.49
CA ALA A 217 2.65 -13.53 -31.81
C ALA A 217 1.40 -14.21 -31.22
N VAL A 218 0.73 -13.60 -30.23
CA VAL A 218 -0.39 -14.20 -29.50
C VAL A 218 -1.45 -13.17 -29.15
N PRO A 219 -2.75 -13.52 -29.12
CA PRO A 219 -3.78 -12.59 -28.69
C PRO A 219 -3.62 -12.24 -27.20
N VAL A 220 -3.69 -10.96 -26.87
CA VAL A 220 -3.64 -10.46 -25.48
C VAL A 220 -4.96 -9.80 -25.15
N ARG A 221 -5.59 -10.22 -24.05
CA ARG A 221 -6.84 -9.63 -23.57
C ARG A 221 -6.58 -8.72 -22.38
N TYR A 222 -7.14 -7.51 -22.42
CA TYR A 222 -7.02 -6.52 -21.35
C TYR A 222 -8.32 -6.48 -20.53
N TYR A 223 -8.19 -6.24 -19.24
CA TYR A 223 -9.31 -6.19 -18.31
C TYR A 223 -9.24 -4.97 -17.40
N ILE A 224 -10.39 -4.34 -17.21
CA ILE A 224 -10.65 -3.37 -16.15
C ILE A 224 -11.05 -4.16 -14.89
N ILE A 225 -10.40 -3.86 -13.79
CA ILE A 225 -10.51 -4.59 -12.52
C ILE A 225 -10.80 -3.64 -11.35
N ASP A 226 -11.17 -4.23 -10.22
CA ASP A 226 -11.35 -3.54 -8.93
C ASP A 226 -12.45 -2.46 -8.94
N PHE A 227 -13.69 -2.90 -8.84
CA PHE A 227 -14.87 -2.03 -8.79
C PHE A 227 -15.17 -1.52 -7.37
N GLY A 228 -14.16 -1.47 -6.49
CA GLY A 228 -14.29 -1.18 -5.06
C GLY A 228 -14.98 0.14 -4.73
N ILE A 229 -14.75 1.18 -5.55
CA ILE A 229 -15.35 2.51 -5.39
C ILE A 229 -16.30 2.88 -6.54
N SER A 230 -16.60 1.94 -7.43
CA SER A 230 -17.48 2.16 -8.57
C SER A 230 -18.90 2.47 -8.12
N THR A 231 -19.67 3.12 -8.99
CA THR A 231 -21.05 3.52 -8.69
C THR A 231 -21.96 3.07 -9.81
N TRP A 232 -23.03 2.36 -9.45
CA TRP A 232 -24.01 1.87 -10.41
C TRP A 232 -25.29 2.72 -10.40
N PHE A 233 -25.47 3.51 -11.46
CA PHE A 233 -26.64 4.35 -11.65
C PHE A 233 -27.78 3.57 -12.29
N THR A 234 -28.70 3.09 -11.45
CA THR A 234 -29.89 2.32 -11.87
C THR A 234 -31.16 3.16 -12.03
N SER A 235 -31.08 4.47 -11.79
CA SER A 235 -32.20 5.41 -11.91
C SER A 235 -31.85 6.61 -12.79
N ASP A 236 -32.87 7.33 -13.23
CA ASP A 236 -32.75 8.55 -14.04
C ASP A 236 -32.37 9.79 -13.20
N ALA A 237 -31.98 9.61 -11.93
CA ALA A 237 -31.47 10.69 -11.10
C ALA A 237 -30.18 11.29 -11.70
N PRO A 238 -29.82 12.55 -11.35
CA PRO A 238 -28.56 13.14 -11.77
C PRO A 238 -27.40 12.21 -11.41
N ARG A 239 -26.64 11.78 -12.42
CA ARG A 239 -25.53 10.83 -12.25
C ARG A 239 -24.27 11.57 -11.81
N LEU A 240 -24.31 12.10 -10.59
CA LEU A 240 -23.20 12.85 -9.98
C LEU A 240 -22.73 12.13 -8.72
N VAL A 241 -21.45 12.28 -8.41
CA VAL A 241 -20.84 11.74 -7.18
C VAL A 241 -20.05 12.82 -6.46
N VAL A 242 -19.78 12.59 -5.18
CA VAL A 242 -18.74 13.28 -4.41
C VAL A 242 -17.70 12.25 -3.97
N GLY A 243 -16.53 12.73 -3.58
CA GLY A 243 -15.43 11.92 -3.07
C GLY A 243 -14.12 12.22 -3.79
N GLU A 244 -13.03 11.94 -3.09
CA GLU A 244 -11.65 12.09 -3.57
C GLU A 244 -10.93 10.73 -3.56
N ASP A 245 -11.69 9.64 -3.37
CA ASP A 245 -11.17 8.28 -3.34
C ASP A 245 -10.70 7.85 -4.74
N GLY A 246 -9.49 7.32 -4.85
CA GLY A 246 -8.91 6.85 -6.11
C GLY A 246 -7.37 6.88 -6.07
N LEU A 247 -6.73 6.07 -6.91
CA LEU A 247 -5.27 5.99 -6.98
C LEU A 247 -4.65 7.22 -7.65
N ASP A 248 -5.34 7.80 -8.63
CA ASP A 248 -4.95 9.03 -9.31
C ASP A 248 -5.67 10.23 -8.67
N GLN A 249 -4.87 11.19 -8.20
CA GLN A 249 -5.31 12.39 -7.49
C GLN A 249 -5.14 13.67 -8.33
N GLU A 250 -4.81 13.54 -9.62
CA GLU A 250 -4.72 14.65 -10.56
C GLU A 250 -6.06 15.23 -11.05
N PRO A 251 -7.17 14.48 -11.15
CA PRO A 251 -8.42 15.03 -11.69
C PRO A 251 -8.86 16.25 -10.85
N PRO A 252 -9.06 17.42 -11.47
CA PRO A 252 -9.30 18.67 -10.75
C PRO A 252 -10.68 18.75 -10.10
N GLU A 253 -11.64 17.93 -10.53
CA GLU A 253 -13.01 17.92 -10.02
C GLU A 253 -13.21 17.06 -8.77
N LEU A 254 -12.21 16.25 -8.37
CA LEU A 254 -12.29 15.46 -7.14
C LEU A 254 -12.60 16.39 -5.97
N SER A 255 -13.71 16.12 -5.30
CA SER A 255 -14.21 16.96 -4.21
C SER A 255 -15.08 16.15 -3.28
N LYS A 256 -14.82 16.27 -1.97
CA LYS A 256 -15.68 15.65 -0.94
C LYS A 256 -17.08 16.27 -0.86
N THR A 257 -17.27 17.48 -1.37
CA THR A 257 -18.49 18.27 -1.14
C THR A 257 -19.16 18.75 -2.42
N THR A 258 -18.42 18.90 -3.51
CA THR A 258 -18.94 19.40 -4.78
C THR A 258 -19.21 18.21 -5.70
N PRO A 259 -20.47 17.97 -6.10
CA PRO A 259 -20.78 16.86 -6.99
C PRO A 259 -20.17 17.06 -8.39
N TYR A 260 -19.61 16.00 -8.96
CA TYR A 260 -19.03 15.99 -10.30
C TYR A 260 -19.51 14.78 -11.11
N ASP A 261 -19.29 14.83 -12.42
CA ASP A 261 -19.63 13.76 -13.36
C ASP A 261 -18.58 12.63 -13.30
N PRO A 262 -18.92 11.45 -12.77
CA PRO A 262 -17.96 10.35 -12.64
C PRO A 262 -17.61 9.69 -13.98
N PHE A 263 -18.42 9.86 -15.02
CA PHE A 263 -18.11 9.32 -16.35
C PHE A 263 -17.03 10.17 -17.03
N LYS A 264 -17.04 11.48 -16.83
CA LYS A 264 -15.96 12.38 -17.26
C LYS A 264 -14.68 12.17 -16.46
N LEU A 265 -14.80 11.78 -15.18
CA LEU A 265 -13.66 11.34 -14.37
C LEU A 265 -13.02 10.10 -14.99
N ASP A 266 -13.78 9.05 -15.32
CA ASP A 266 -13.23 7.82 -15.92
C ASP A 266 -12.46 8.08 -17.22
N VAL A 267 -12.98 8.97 -18.08
CA VAL A 267 -12.30 9.39 -19.32
C VAL A 267 -10.96 10.06 -19.01
N PHE A 268 -10.91 10.92 -17.99
CA PHE A 268 -9.66 11.55 -17.55
C PHE A 268 -8.67 10.52 -17.01
N LEU A 269 -9.13 9.58 -16.18
CA LEU A 269 -8.28 8.53 -15.59
C LEU A 269 -7.64 7.62 -16.66
N ILE A 270 -8.43 7.17 -17.65
CA ILE A 270 -7.88 6.42 -18.79
C ILE A 270 -6.98 7.33 -19.64
N GLY A 271 -7.34 8.59 -19.84
CA GLY A 271 -6.49 9.56 -20.53
C GLY A 271 -5.12 9.70 -19.86
N ASN A 272 -5.08 9.79 -18.54
CA ASN A 272 -3.86 9.85 -17.73
C ASN A 272 -3.07 8.54 -17.76
N LEU A 273 -3.75 7.40 -17.74
CA LEU A 273 -3.11 6.09 -17.96
C LEU A 273 -2.39 6.08 -19.31
N ILE A 274 -3.08 6.45 -20.39
CA ILE A 274 -2.48 6.50 -21.72
C ILE A 274 -1.35 7.53 -21.76
N ARG A 275 -1.55 8.73 -21.21
CA ARG A 275 -0.53 9.80 -21.16
C ARG A 275 0.76 9.31 -20.51
N HIS A 276 0.67 8.85 -19.26
CA HIS A 276 1.85 8.55 -18.44
C HIS A 276 2.47 7.18 -18.69
N ARG A 277 1.67 6.19 -19.11
CA ARG A 277 2.14 4.79 -19.21
C ARG A 277 2.41 4.35 -20.65
N ILE A 278 1.92 5.12 -21.62
CA ILE A 278 2.04 4.79 -23.04
C ILE A 278 2.69 5.97 -23.78
N TYR A 279 2.01 7.11 -23.88
CA TYR A 279 2.47 8.24 -24.70
C TYR A 279 3.82 8.81 -24.25
N GLU A 280 4.02 9.04 -22.95
CA GLU A 280 5.29 9.54 -22.41
C GLU A 280 6.39 8.47 -22.37
N ALA A 281 6.02 7.18 -22.35
CA ALA A 281 6.96 6.07 -22.27
C ALA A 281 7.61 5.73 -23.63
N TYR A 282 6.91 6.02 -24.74
CA TYR A 282 7.31 5.66 -26.10
C TYR A 282 7.35 6.89 -27.01
N SER A 283 8.50 7.12 -27.65
CA SER A 283 8.76 8.35 -28.42
C SER A 283 8.01 8.44 -29.77
N ASN A 284 7.44 7.33 -30.25
CA ASN A 284 6.88 7.18 -31.58
C ASN A 284 5.34 7.09 -31.58
N LEU A 285 4.66 7.79 -30.67
CA LEU A 285 3.19 7.82 -30.56
C LEU A 285 2.51 9.20 -30.81
N PRO A 286 2.97 10.07 -31.74
CA PRO A 286 2.39 11.41 -31.92
C PRO A 286 0.91 11.42 -32.35
N MET A 287 0.42 10.31 -32.89
CA MET A 287 -0.98 10.16 -33.32
C MET A 287 -1.96 10.11 -32.14
N LEU A 288 -1.49 9.76 -30.94
CA LEU A 288 -2.32 9.74 -29.73
C LEU A 288 -2.43 11.13 -29.07
N GLU A 289 -1.53 12.06 -29.37
CA GLU A 289 -1.40 13.35 -28.68
C GLU A 289 -2.72 14.11 -28.58
N SER A 290 -3.41 14.29 -29.72
CA SER A 290 -4.65 15.07 -29.74
C SER A 290 -5.77 14.42 -28.92
N LEU A 291 -5.88 13.09 -28.96
CA LEU A 291 -6.90 12.35 -28.21
C LEU A 291 -6.61 12.43 -26.71
N VAL A 292 -5.36 12.14 -26.33
CA VAL A 292 -4.91 12.16 -24.94
C VAL A 292 -5.14 13.53 -24.31
N ASN A 293 -4.71 14.61 -25.00
CA ASN A 293 -4.88 15.98 -24.51
C ASN A 293 -6.34 16.35 -24.24
N ARG A 294 -7.28 15.87 -25.06
CA ARG A 294 -8.72 16.10 -24.84
C ARG A 294 -9.29 15.25 -23.72
N MET A 295 -8.83 14.01 -23.56
CA MET A 295 -9.27 13.14 -22.47
C MET A 295 -8.83 13.68 -21.11
N VAL A 296 -7.64 14.27 -21.02
CA VAL A 296 -7.07 14.84 -19.77
C VAL A 296 -7.31 16.34 -19.60
N ASP A 297 -8.31 16.91 -20.30
CA ASP A 297 -8.64 18.33 -20.15
C ASP A 297 -9.02 18.66 -18.69
N ARG A 298 -8.55 19.79 -18.16
CA ARG A 298 -8.83 20.17 -16.78
C ARG A 298 -10.27 20.63 -16.58
N ASP A 299 -10.98 21.01 -17.63
CA ASP A 299 -12.43 21.27 -17.58
C ASP A 299 -13.20 19.99 -17.98
N PRO A 300 -13.89 19.31 -17.04
CA PRO A 300 -14.66 18.10 -17.34
C PRO A 300 -15.71 18.28 -18.44
N SER A 301 -16.20 19.52 -18.66
CA SER A 301 -17.17 19.81 -19.72
C SER A 301 -16.56 19.79 -21.12
N GLN A 302 -15.25 20.03 -21.24
CA GLN A 302 -14.52 20.02 -22.51
C GLN A 302 -14.04 18.62 -22.89
N ARG A 303 -13.94 17.70 -21.92
CA ARG A 303 -13.57 16.32 -22.19
C ARG A 303 -14.60 15.64 -23.09
N PRO A 304 -14.20 14.72 -23.99
CA PRO A 304 -15.14 13.88 -24.70
C PRO A 304 -15.86 12.93 -23.73
N THR A 305 -17.00 12.40 -24.15
CA THR A 305 -17.52 11.14 -23.58
C THR A 305 -16.64 9.97 -24.03
N VAL A 306 -16.68 8.83 -23.34
CA VAL A 306 -15.93 7.65 -23.79
C VAL A 306 -16.36 7.20 -25.20
N ALA A 307 -17.64 7.36 -25.55
CA ALA A 307 -18.13 7.06 -26.90
C ALA A 307 -17.51 7.97 -27.98
N GLU A 308 -17.31 9.25 -27.67
CA GLU A 308 -16.64 10.20 -28.57
C GLU A 308 -15.14 9.94 -28.65
N ALA A 309 -14.49 9.68 -27.51
CA ALA A 309 -13.06 9.33 -27.45
C ALA A 309 -12.78 8.03 -28.23
N TYR A 310 -13.62 7.00 -28.06
CA TYR A 310 -13.50 5.75 -28.78
C TYR A 310 -13.71 5.93 -30.29
N ARG A 311 -14.69 6.74 -30.70
CA ARG A 311 -14.92 7.05 -32.11
C ARG A 311 -13.72 7.76 -32.74
N GLU A 312 -13.14 8.75 -32.05
CA GLU A 312 -11.94 9.44 -32.49
C GLU A 312 -10.73 8.50 -32.54
N PHE A 313 -10.54 7.66 -31.53
CA PHE A 313 -9.50 6.64 -31.53
C PHE A 313 -9.60 5.74 -32.77
N LYS A 314 -10.80 5.30 -33.15
CA LYS A 314 -11.03 4.51 -34.37
C LYS A 314 -10.72 5.24 -35.68
N THR A 315 -10.56 6.58 -35.67
CA THR A 315 -10.12 7.35 -36.84
C THR A 315 -8.62 7.48 -36.96
N ILE A 316 -7.87 7.14 -35.90
CA ILE A 316 -6.41 7.08 -35.94
C ILE A 316 -6.06 5.97 -36.93
N PRO A 317 -5.33 6.28 -38.02
CA PRO A 317 -5.00 5.28 -39.02
C PRO A 317 -4.27 4.11 -38.36
N GLN A 318 -4.89 2.93 -38.38
CA GLN A 318 -4.17 1.68 -38.19
C GLN A 318 -3.32 1.50 -39.44
N LEU A 319 -2.13 2.08 -39.41
CA LEU A 319 -1.25 2.09 -40.55
C LEU A 319 -0.74 0.67 -40.75
N ASP A 320 -0.84 0.14 -41.98
CA ASP A 320 -0.09 -1.02 -42.44
C ASP A 320 1.43 -0.68 -42.53
N PHE A 321 1.99 -0.10 -41.47
CA PHE A 321 3.43 0.11 -41.36
C PHE A 321 4.05 -1.22 -40.99
N ILE A 322 4.89 -1.74 -41.89
CA ILE A 322 5.88 -2.79 -41.61
C ILE A 322 6.42 -2.58 -40.19
N ALA A 323 6.14 -3.53 -39.29
CA ALA A 323 6.43 -3.51 -37.85
C ALA A 323 7.65 -2.65 -37.48
N PHE A 324 7.41 -1.38 -37.14
CA PHE A 324 8.41 -0.56 -36.49
C PHE A 324 8.41 -0.96 -35.01
N ARG A 325 9.53 -1.51 -34.53
CA ARG A 325 9.72 -1.75 -33.10
C ARG A 325 9.60 -0.42 -32.36
N LEU A 326 8.89 -0.43 -31.23
CA LEU A 326 8.86 0.70 -30.30
C LEU A 326 10.27 0.88 -29.71
N ASP A 327 10.82 2.07 -29.83
CA ASP A 327 12.01 2.47 -29.08
C ASP A 327 11.54 3.15 -27.78
N MET A 328 11.85 2.53 -26.64
CA MET A 328 11.67 3.17 -25.35
C MET A 328 12.45 4.49 -25.32
N ALA A 329 11.87 5.54 -24.73
CA ALA A 329 12.48 6.88 -24.73
C ALA A 329 13.84 6.97 -24.01
N SER A 330 14.31 5.88 -23.37
CA SER A 330 15.67 5.73 -22.84
C SER A 330 16.53 4.83 -23.73
N GLU A 331 17.59 5.40 -24.31
CA GLU A 331 18.65 4.69 -25.04
C GLU A 331 19.44 3.74 -24.11
N ASP A 332 19.04 2.48 -23.99
CA ASP A 332 19.99 1.38 -23.73
C ASP A 332 19.43 0.07 -24.30
N ASN A 333 19.74 -0.19 -25.57
CA ASN A 333 19.34 -1.40 -26.30
C ASN A 333 20.26 -2.58 -25.97
N SER A 334 20.45 -2.89 -24.69
CA SER A 334 21.23 -4.05 -24.24
C SER A 334 20.48 -4.89 -23.20
N ASP A 335 20.10 -6.10 -23.65
CA ASP A 335 19.56 -7.24 -22.90
C ASP A 335 18.15 -7.06 -22.28
N HIS A 336 17.12 -7.41 -23.06
CA HIS A 336 15.71 -7.47 -22.63
C HIS A 336 15.42 -8.51 -21.51
N THR A 337 16.45 -9.06 -20.87
CA THR A 337 16.35 -10.09 -19.82
C THR A 337 16.60 -9.56 -18.40
N ASP A 338 17.12 -8.33 -18.24
CA ASP A 338 17.37 -7.72 -16.93
C ASP A 338 16.29 -6.67 -16.57
N ILE A 339 15.11 -7.15 -16.14
CA ILE A 339 14.00 -6.27 -15.73
C ILE A 339 14.39 -5.29 -14.62
N PHE A 340 15.36 -5.64 -13.78
CA PHE A 340 15.82 -4.80 -12.69
C PHE A 340 16.68 -3.65 -13.19
N SER A 341 17.24 -3.71 -14.41
CA SER A 341 18.01 -2.59 -14.96
C SER A 341 17.15 -1.42 -15.47
N HIS A 342 15.83 -1.55 -15.39
CA HIS A 342 14.88 -0.58 -15.92
C HIS A 342 14.09 0.08 -14.79
N LEU A 343 13.99 1.41 -14.82
CA LEU A 343 13.18 2.14 -13.84
C LEU A 343 11.68 1.87 -14.07
N LEU A 344 10.94 1.68 -12.98
CA LEU A 344 9.49 1.74 -13.02
C LEU A 344 9.04 3.15 -13.40
N VAL A 345 7.87 3.31 -14.00
CA VAL A 345 7.37 4.65 -14.36
C VAL A 345 7.21 5.54 -13.12
N GLU A 346 6.83 4.97 -11.97
CA GLU A 346 6.83 5.68 -10.68
C GLU A 346 8.23 6.14 -10.26
N GLU A 347 9.29 5.45 -10.68
CA GLU A 347 10.67 5.84 -10.42
C GLU A 347 11.15 6.91 -11.40
N VAL A 348 10.70 6.84 -12.66
CA VAL A 348 11.01 7.81 -13.71
C VAL A 348 10.57 9.22 -13.29
N VAL A 349 9.36 9.36 -12.74
CA VAL A 349 8.87 10.68 -12.30
C VAL A 349 9.75 11.27 -11.19
N TRP A 350 10.36 10.46 -10.34
CA TRP A 350 11.28 10.94 -9.30
C TRP A 350 12.68 11.20 -9.84
N ARG A 351 13.17 10.36 -10.77
CA ARG A 351 14.45 10.57 -11.46
C ARG A 351 14.52 11.94 -12.13
N GLU A 352 13.45 12.34 -12.81
CA GLU A 352 13.39 13.64 -13.49
C GLU A 352 13.49 14.84 -12.53
N ARG A 353 13.16 14.63 -11.26
CA ARG A 353 13.25 15.66 -10.21
C ARG A 353 14.61 15.67 -9.51
N GLN A 354 15.46 14.66 -9.74
CA GLN A 354 16.70 14.47 -8.98
C GLN A 354 17.60 15.70 -8.98
N GLU A 355 17.88 16.32 -10.13
CA GLU A 355 18.79 17.48 -10.21
C GLU A 355 18.27 18.67 -9.38
N ALA A 356 16.95 18.92 -9.45
CA ALA A 356 16.31 19.98 -8.67
C ALA A 356 16.29 19.66 -7.17
N LEU A 357 16.07 18.41 -6.79
CA LEU A 357 16.13 17.95 -5.39
C LEU A 357 17.55 18.08 -4.84
N GLU A 358 18.55 17.67 -5.60
CA GLU A 358 19.96 17.76 -5.22
C GLU A 358 20.40 19.21 -5.00
N SER A 359 19.99 20.13 -5.89
CA SER A 359 20.26 21.56 -5.72
C SER A 359 19.64 22.16 -4.44
N ARG A 360 18.60 21.52 -3.91
CA ARG A 360 17.94 21.87 -2.65
C ARG A 360 18.47 21.09 -1.44
N GLY A 361 19.45 20.21 -1.64
CA GLY A 361 20.06 19.45 -0.55
C GLY A 361 19.43 18.08 -0.28
N TYR A 362 18.67 17.51 -1.22
CA TYR A 362 18.07 16.19 -1.10
C TYR A 362 18.54 15.26 -2.20
N MET A 363 19.08 14.10 -1.83
CA MET A 363 19.66 13.13 -2.76
C MET A 363 18.81 11.86 -2.79
N LEU A 364 18.25 11.50 -3.94
CA LEU A 364 17.56 10.22 -4.10
C LEU A 364 18.55 9.05 -4.13
N ARG A 365 18.04 7.82 -3.98
CA ARG A 365 18.84 6.58 -4.08
C ARG A 365 19.55 6.46 -5.43
N PRO A 366 20.70 5.76 -5.52
CA PRO A 366 21.50 5.67 -6.74
C PRO A 366 20.71 5.32 -8.00
N ARG A 367 19.75 4.38 -7.88
CA ARG A 367 18.86 3.94 -8.95
C ARG A 367 18.09 5.10 -9.60
N LEU A 368 17.66 6.08 -8.80
CA LEU A 368 16.82 7.21 -9.24
C LEU A 368 17.65 8.38 -9.79
N ARG A 369 18.97 8.23 -9.96
CA ARG A 369 19.83 9.33 -10.42
C ARG A 369 20.00 9.31 -11.94
N PRO A 370 20.03 10.49 -12.60
CA PRO A 370 20.35 10.57 -14.02
C PRO A 370 21.68 9.86 -14.35
N GLY A 371 21.66 9.05 -15.40
CA GLY A 371 22.84 8.27 -15.83
C GLY A 371 23.20 7.09 -14.92
N TRP A 372 22.30 6.66 -14.03
CA TRP A 372 22.47 5.45 -13.23
C TRP A 372 22.84 4.23 -14.10
N LYS A 373 23.78 3.43 -13.60
CA LYS A 373 24.20 2.16 -14.19
C LYS A 373 24.04 1.08 -13.13
N PRO A 374 23.32 -0.03 -13.42
CA PRO A 374 23.12 -1.09 -12.45
C PRO A 374 24.43 -1.63 -11.90
N SER A 375 24.58 -1.63 -10.58
CA SER A 375 25.81 -2.05 -9.92
C SER A 375 26.14 -3.54 -10.10
N TRP A 376 25.17 -4.34 -10.57
CA TRP A 376 25.33 -5.76 -10.87
C TRP A 376 25.67 -6.07 -12.33
N ARG A 377 25.77 -5.08 -13.22
CA ARG A 377 26.20 -5.33 -14.61
C ARG A 377 27.57 -6.02 -14.64
N GLY A 378 27.66 -7.13 -15.38
CA GLY A 378 28.86 -7.96 -15.49
C GLY A 378 29.10 -8.91 -14.31
N LYS A 379 28.16 -9.01 -13.36
CA LYS A 379 28.18 -9.98 -12.24
C LYS A 379 27.22 -11.16 -12.53
N PRO A 380 27.29 -12.27 -11.76
CA PRO A 380 26.37 -13.40 -11.91
C PRO A 380 24.90 -13.01 -11.72
N ALA A 381 23.97 -13.77 -12.31
CA ALA A 381 22.53 -13.48 -12.37
C ALA A 381 21.83 -13.25 -11.01
N GLY A 382 22.44 -13.65 -9.88
CA GLY A 382 21.91 -13.39 -8.53
C GLY A 382 22.42 -12.09 -7.88
N ALA A 383 23.42 -11.43 -8.44
CA ALA A 383 24.04 -10.25 -7.83
C ALA A 383 23.11 -9.04 -7.73
N VAL A 384 22.04 -9.01 -8.52
CA VAL A 384 20.96 -8.01 -8.44
C VAL A 384 20.24 -8.02 -7.09
N PHE A 385 20.06 -9.19 -6.47
CA PHE A 385 19.36 -9.33 -5.20
C PHE A 385 20.19 -8.88 -3.99
N GLU A 386 21.50 -8.73 -4.19
CA GLU A 386 22.44 -8.20 -3.20
C GLU A 386 22.73 -6.71 -3.42
N ALA A 387 22.27 -6.15 -4.55
CA ALA A 387 22.51 -4.77 -4.94
C ALA A 387 21.42 -3.86 -4.37
N GLU A 388 21.82 -2.83 -3.62
CA GLU A 388 20.90 -1.82 -3.09
C GLU A 388 20.12 -1.11 -4.21
N ASP A 389 20.80 -0.77 -5.29
CA ASP A 389 20.22 -0.14 -6.48
C ASP A 389 19.37 -1.10 -7.34
N GLY A 390 19.28 -2.38 -6.93
CA GLY A 390 18.37 -3.38 -7.48
C GLY A 390 16.98 -3.34 -6.86
N ILE A 391 16.80 -2.63 -5.74
CA ILE A 391 15.53 -2.54 -5.02
C ILE A 391 14.68 -1.41 -5.64
N PRO A 392 13.57 -1.72 -6.32
CA PRO A 392 12.70 -0.68 -6.87
C PRO A 392 11.97 0.07 -5.75
N LEU A 393 11.48 1.29 -6.03
CA LEU A 393 10.57 1.98 -5.13
C LEU A 393 9.29 1.16 -4.88
N PRO A 394 8.73 1.21 -3.66
CA PRO A 394 7.37 0.76 -3.42
C PRO A 394 6.41 1.45 -4.38
N PHE A 395 5.38 0.72 -4.76
CA PHE A 395 4.34 1.08 -5.72
C PHE A 395 3.47 2.30 -5.32
N ARG A 396 4.06 3.48 -5.14
CA ARG A 396 3.43 4.75 -4.74
C ARG A 396 4.04 5.91 -5.52
N ALA A 397 3.31 6.47 -6.47
CA ALA A 397 3.84 7.50 -7.38
C ALA A 397 4.15 8.84 -6.68
N ASN A 398 3.41 9.18 -5.61
CA ASN A 398 3.47 10.49 -4.98
C ASN A 398 4.42 10.57 -3.79
N VAL A 399 5.19 9.52 -3.47
CA VAL A 399 6.15 9.55 -2.36
C VAL A 399 7.47 8.88 -2.71
N VAL A 400 8.57 9.35 -2.11
CA VAL A 400 9.90 8.76 -2.28
C VAL A 400 10.76 9.00 -1.04
N ASP A 401 11.66 8.08 -0.74
CA ASP A 401 12.72 8.30 0.24
C ASP A 401 13.89 9.11 -0.35
N ALA A 402 14.57 9.89 0.49
CA ALA A 402 15.78 10.61 0.09
C ALA A 402 16.73 10.79 1.27
N THR A 403 17.98 11.09 0.98
CA THR A 403 18.97 11.50 1.98
C THR A 403 19.12 13.02 1.96
N ARG A 404 18.95 13.66 3.12
CA ARG A 404 19.30 15.07 3.28
C ARG A 404 20.81 15.22 3.31
N ILE A 405 21.36 16.00 2.37
CA ILE A 405 22.81 16.10 2.14
C ILE A 405 23.54 16.74 3.33
N SER A 406 22.89 17.67 4.05
CA SER A 406 23.53 18.44 5.12
C SER A 406 23.97 17.61 6.33
N ASP A 407 23.24 16.54 6.64
CA ASP A 407 23.42 15.74 7.85
C ASP A 407 23.34 14.23 7.61
N GLY A 408 23.08 13.79 6.37
CA GLY A 408 22.95 12.39 6.00
C GLY A 408 21.66 11.74 6.51
N THR A 409 20.69 12.52 7.01
CA THR A 409 19.45 11.99 7.56
C THR A 409 18.52 11.48 6.47
N LEU A 410 17.84 10.37 6.76
CA LEU A 410 16.82 9.83 5.88
C LEU A 410 15.53 10.65 6.02
N VAL A 411 15.00 11.11 4.89
CA VAL A 411 13.76 11.90 4.81
C VAL A 411 12.79 11.25 3.83
N TYR A 412 11.53 11.67 3.91
CA TYR A 412 10.46 11.23 3.03
C TYR A 412 9.88 12.44 2.30
N LEU A 413 9.82 12.36 0.98
CA LEU A 413 9.29 13.40 0.11
C LEU A 413 7.89 12.97 -0.32
N LYS A 414 6.91 13.86 -0.20
CA LYS A 414 5.53 13.64 -0.64
C LYS A 414 5.12 14.75 -1.60
N ARG A 415 4.70 14.37 -2.81
CA ARG A 415 4.12 15.27 -3.81
C ARG A 415 2.65 15.47 -3.48
N VAL A 416 2.23 16.72 -3.35
CA VAL A 416 0.85 17.12 -3.00
C VAL A 416 0.41 18.29 -3.87
N ARG A 417 -0.90 18.46 -4.04
CA ARG A 417 -1.42 19.67 -4.70
C ARG A 417 -1.04 20.92 -3.91
N SER A 418 -0.81 22.02 -4.61
CA SER A 418 -0.44 23.30 -4.01
C SER A 418 -1.50 23.85 -3.05
N ASP A 419 -2.77 23.49 -3.27
CA ASP A 419 -3.96 23.84 -2.48
C ASP A 419 -4.41 22.70 -1.54
N SER A 420 -3.56 21.68 -1.32
CA SER A 420 -3.88 20.55 -0.46
C SER A 420 -4.22 20.98 0.98
N HIS A 421 -5.36 20.51 1.48
CA HIS A 421 -5.77 20.73 2.87
C HIS A 421 -4.81 20.07 3.87
N GLU A 422 -4.19 18.94 3.49
CA GLU A 422 -3.15 18.28 4.29
C GLU A 422 -1.97 19.23 4.52
N LEU A 423 -1.49 19.86 3.44
CA LEU A 423 -0.38 20.81 3.51
C LEU A 423 -0.75 22.02 4.38
N GLU A 424 -1.97 22.53 4.27
CA GLU A 424 -2.47 23.62 5.10
C GLU A 424 -2.44 23.28 6.60
N ILE A 425 -2.99 22.12 6.98
CA ILE A 425 -3.03 21.65 8.38
C ILE A 425 -1.60 21.41 8.90
N LEU A 426 -0.77 20.69 8.14
CA LEU A 426 0.61 20.41 8.56
C LEU A 426 1.45 21.70 8.66
N SER A 427 1.24 22.68 7.78
CA SER A 427 1.90 24.00 7.90
C SER A 427 1.53 24.70 9.19
N PHE A 428 0.25 24.64 9.60
CA PHE A 428 -0.20 25.17 10.88
C PHE A 428 0.44 24.44 12.06
N LEU A 429 0.39 23.11 12.07
CA LEU A 429 0.95 22.26 13.14
C LEU A 429 2.50 22.30 13.20
N THR A 430 3.15 22.79 12.15
CA THR A 430 4.60 23.01 12.07
C THR A 430 4.99 24.48 12.25
N SER A 431 4.04 25.37 12.58
CA SER A 431 4.39 26.76 12.92
C SER A 431 5.29 26.82 14.17
N GLU A 432 6.08 27.89 14.29
CA GLU A 432 7.10 28.01 15.34
C GLU A 432 6.52 27.82 16.76
N ASP A 433 5.32 28.35 17.02
CA ASP A 433 4.66 28.19 18.31
C ASP A 433 4.17 26.75 18.54
N MET A 434 3.68 26.07 17.50
CA MET A 434 3.23 24.68 17.60
C MET A 434 4.40 23.72 17.80
N LEU A 435 5.55 23.97 17.18
CA LEU A 435 6.77 23.17 17.36
C LEU A 435 7.40 23.32 18.74
N ARG A 436 7.16 24.46 19.43
CA ARG A 436 7.63 24.69 20.79
C ARG A 436 6.80 23.96 21.86
N ASP A 437 5.56 23.56 21.55
CA ASP A 437 4.75 22.77 22.48
C ASP A 437 5.24 21.31 22.49
N PRO A 438 5.78 20.80 23.60
CA PRO A 438 6.32 19.45 23.67
C PRO A 438 5.26 18.36 23.49
N ARG A 439 3.97 18.69 23.66
CA ARG A 439 2.85 17.77 23.40
C ARG A 439 2.60 17.53 21.92
N ASN A 440 3.24 18.31 21.04
CA ASN A 440 3.10 18.15 19.61
C ASN A 440 3.83 16.89 19.14
N HIS A 441 3.02 15.86 18.87
CA HIS A 441 3.45 14.59 18.26
C HIS A 441 2.92 14.48 16.82
N CYS A 442 2.79 15.60 16.10
CA CYS A 442 2.48 15.58 14.67
C CYS A 442 3.78 15.52 13.86
N ILE A 443 3.77 14.81 12.73
CA ILE A 443 4.94 14.80 11.84
C ILE A 443 5.29 16.23 11.37
N PRO A 444 6.51 16.71 11.60
CA PRO A 444 6.87 18.06 11.21
C PRO A 444 7.18 18.13 9.70
N LEU A 445 6.82 19.26 9.08
CA LEU A 445 7.37 19.64 7.77
C LEU A 445 8.80 20.17 7.96
N LEU A 446 9.77 19.49 7.36
CA LEU A 446 11.17 19.94 7.36
C LEU A 446 11.42 20.99 6.28
N ASP A 447 10.70 20.90 5.16
CA ASP A 447 10.79 21.79 4.02
C ASP A 447 9.54 21.64 3.13
N VAL A 448 9.21 22.69 2.39
CA VAL A 448 8.12 22.70 1.39
C VAL A 448 8.51 23.60 0.24
N PHE A 449 8.47 23.07 -0.99
CA PHE A 449 8.77 23.86 -2.18
C PHE A 449 7.91 23.45 -3.39
N PRO A 450 7.74 24.32 -4.40
CA PRO A 450 7.04 23.97 -5.63
C PRO A 450 7.69 22.78 -6.33
N ASP A 451 6.88 21.88 -6.87
CA ASP A 451 7.38 20.79 -7.70
C ASP A 451 8.08 21.39 -8.95
N PRO A 452 9.30 20.94 -9.29
CA PRO A 452 10.08 21.53 -10.38
C PRO A 452 9.52 21.24 -11.78
N ILE A 453 8.58 20.30 -11.90
CA ILE A 453 8.00 19.84 -13.17
C ILE A 453 6.53 20.25 -13.26
N ASP A 454 5.75 20.07 -12.18
CA ASP A 454 4.32 20.41 -12.15
C ASP A 454 4.04 21.63 -11.28
N SER A 455 3.76 22.77 -11.92
CA SER A 455 3.43 24.02 -11.23
C SER A 455 2.19 23.97 -10.32
N GLY A 456 1.30 22.99 -10.50
CA GLY A 456 0.14 22.75 -9.64
C GLY A 456 0.48 22.00 -8.35
N MET A 457 1.69 21.44 -8.25
CA MET A 457 2.12 20.57 -7.16
C MET A 457 3.22 21.21 -6.30
N LYS A 458 3.33 20.73 -5.07
CA LYS A 458 4.41 21.00 -4.12
C LYS A 458 5.00 19.70 -3.62
N ILE A 459 6.24 19.76 -3.16
CA ILE A 459 6.94 18.67 -2.49
C ILE A 459 7.06 19.04 -1.01
N MET A 460 6.48 18.20 -0.15
CA MET A 460 6.66 18.21 1.29
C MET A 460 7.84 17.32 1.65
N VAL A 461 8.77 17.81 2.45
CA VAL A 461 9.85 17.00 3.05
C VAL A 461 9.52 16.76 4.51
N MET A 462 9.53 15.51 4.94
CA MET A 462 9.21 15.07 6.29
C MET A 462 10.29 14.10 6.80
N PRO A 463 10.43 13.90 8.12
CA PRO A 463 11.32 12.87 8.63
C PRO A 463 10.85 11.47 8.17
N PHE A 464 11.80 10.57 7.93
CA PHE A 464 11.48 9.18 7.60
C PHE A 464 11.05 8.43 8.86
N MET A 465 9.86 7.83 8.84
CA MET A 465 9.26 7.17 10.01
C MET A 465 9.10 5.66 9.79
N ARG A 466 9.08 4.89 10.89
CA ARG A 466 8.75 3.46 10.90
C ARG A 466 7.44 3.19 11.61
N TYR A 467 6.80 2.06 11.30
CA TYR A 467 5.64 1.61 12.09
C TYR A 467 6.00 1.45 13.56
N ILE A 468 5.05 1.77 14.46
CA ILE A 468 5.27 1.77 15.91
C ILE A 468 5.78 0.44 16.49
N ASN A 469 5.65 -0.67 15.76
CA ASN A 469 6.06 -2.01 16.15
C ASN A 469 7.19 -2.58 15.28
N SER A 470 7.93 -1.75 14.53
CA SER A 470 9.13 -2.16 13.76
C SER A 470 10.35 -1.33 14.18
N PRO A 471 11.19 -1.82 15.11
CA PRO A 471 11.21 -3.17 15.69
C PRO A 471 10.05 -3.46 16.67
N PRO A 472 9.70 -4.73 16.97
CA PRO A 472 8.61 -5.05 17.89
C PRO A 472 8.74 -4.41 19.27
N PHE A 473 7.60 -4.19 19.95
CA PHE A 473 7.60 -3.87 21.37
C PHE A 473 8.17 -5.06 22.18
N GLU A 474 9.03 -4.77 23.16
CA GLU A 474 9.68 -5.77 24.01
C GLU A 474 8.94 -5.90 25.32
N THR A 475 8.63 -4.76 25.96
CA THR A 475 8.08 -4.70 27.32
C THR A 475 6.68 -4.05 27.36
N ILE A 476 6.01 -4.19 28.51
CA ILE A 476 4.76 -3.46 28.78
C ILE A 476 5.03 -1.95 28.81
N GLU A 477 6.17 -1.51 29.34
CA GLU A 477 6.55 -0.10 29.41
C GLU A 477 6.67 0.52 28.01
N ASP A 478 7.23 -0.19 27.03
CA ASP A 478 7.34 0.32 25.66
C ASP A 478 5.96 0.66 25.07
N VAL A 479 4.96 -0.16 25.38
CA VAL A 479 3.58 0.04 24.94
C VAL A 479 2.93 1.20 25.70
N LEU A 480 3.10 1.25 27.03
CA LEU A 480 2.54 2.33 27.83
C LEU A 480 3.14 3.69 27.45
N ASP A 481 4.44 3.73 27.13
CA ASP A 481 5.11 4.93 26.66
C ASP A 481 4.62 5.38 25.29
N CYS A 482 4.49 4.45 24.35
CA CYS A 482 3.90 4.72 23.03
C CYS A 482 2.49 5.31 23.15
N LEU A 483 1.61 4.67 23.93
CA LEU A 483 0.23 5.14 24.08
C LEU A 483 0.14 6.48 24.82
N ASP A 484 1.05 6.75 25.75
CA ASP A 484 1.11 8.03 26.47
C ASP A 484 1.45 9.18 25.53
N GLN A 485 2.44 9.00 24.65
CA GLN A 485 2.81 9.98 23.62
C GLN A 485 1.70 10.16 22.57
N VAL A 486 1.10 9.07 22.09
CA VAL A 486 0.03 9.12 21.09
C VAL A 486 -1.21 9.84 21.62
N LEU A 487 -1.63 9.55 22.85
CA LEU A 487 -2.76 10.26 23.47
C LEU A 487 -2.41 11.72 23.82
N GLU A 488 -1.17 12.02 24.21
CA GLU A 488 -0.71 13.39 24.40
C GLU A 488 -0.78 14.20 23.10
N GLY A 489 -0.34 13.61 21.99
CA GLY A 489 -0.46 14.18 20.65
C GLY A 489 -1.91 14.40 20.24
N LEU A 490 -2.79 13.44 20.55
CA LEU A 490 -4.21 13.56 20.27
C LEU A 490 -4.86 14.70 21.07
N VAL A 491 -4.53 14.82 22.36
CA VAL A 491 -4.95 15.95 23.19
C VAL A 491 -4.48 17.27 22.58
N PHE A 492 -3.21 17.34 22.17
CA PHE A 492 -2.64 18.53 21.56
C PHE A 492 -3.41 18.97 20.31
N ILE A 493 -3.66 18.07 19.35
CA ILE A 493 -4.39 18.47 18.13
C ILE A 493 -5.85 18.83 18.43
N HIS A 494 -6.50 18.14 19.37
CA HIS A 494 -7.87 18.44 19.79
C HIS A 494 -7.98 19.81 20.47
N ASP A 495 -7.01 20.18 21.32
CA ASP A 495 -6.92 21.52 21.94
C ASP A 495 -6.80 22.63 20.88
N HIS A 496 -6.16 22.35 19.75
CA HIS A 496 -6.00 23.27 18.63
C HIS A 496 -7.13 23.17 17.59
N GLY A 497 -8.22 22.46 17.92
CA GLY A 497 -9.39 22.33 17.07
C GLY A 497 -9.16 21.48 15.82
N VAL A 498 -8.15 20.62 15.79
CA VAL A 498 -7.89 19.70 14.68
C VAL A 498 -8.38 18.30 15.08
N ALA A 499 -9.25 17.72 14.26
CA ALA A 499 -9.59 16.30 14.34
C ALA A 499 -8.89 15.55 13.21
N HIS A 500 -8.19 14.47 13.52
CA HIS A 500 -7.33 13.76 12.57
C HIS A 500 -8.15 12.89 11.60
N ARG A 501 -9.19 12.23 12.12
CA ARG A 501 -10.15 11.35 11.45
C ARG A 501 -9.60 10.04 10.89
N ASP A 502 -8.29 9.79 11.00
CA ASP A 502 -7.65 8.56 10.52
C ASP A 502 -6.49 8.11 11.41
N CYS A 503 -6.66 8.15 12.73
CA CYS A 503 -5.68 7.66 13.71
C CYS A 503 -5.57 6.12 13.74
N ALA A 504 -5.57 5.47 12.58
CA ALA A 504 -5.39 4.05 12.42
C ALA A 504 -3.90 3.65 12.50
N TYR A 505 -3.64 2.36 12.66
CA TYR A 505 -2.29 1.81 12.84
C TYR A 505 -1.24 2.29 11.82
N LYS A 506 -1.60 2.49 10.55
CA LYS A 506 -0.62 2.92 9.53
C LYS A 506 -0.24 4.39 9.65
N ASN A 507 -1.05 5.19 10.34
CA ASN A 507 -0.88 6.63 10.50
C ASN A 507 -0.36 7.00 11.90
N VAL A 508 -0.02 6.00 12.71
CA VAL A 508 0.76 6.17 13.93
C VAL A 508 2.12 5.55 13.69
N MET A 509 3.17 6.36 13.76
CA MET A 509 4.52 5.95 13.43
C MET A 509 5.50 6.37 14.52
N MET A 510 6.77 6.00 14.37
CA MET A 510 7.83 6.44 15.27
C MET A 510 9.06 6.86 14.49
N ASP A 511 9.80 7.80 15.08
CA ASP A 511 11.18 8.04 14.71
C ASP A 511 12.04 6.94 15.35
N ALA A 512 12.58 6.08 14.50
CA ALA A 512 13.40 4.96 14.90
C ALA A 512 14.89 5.25 14.84
N SER A 513 15.32 6.45 14.46
CA SER A 513 16.73 6.77 14.19
C SER A 513 17.63 6.43 15.38
N ALA A 514 17.17 6.72 16.60
CA ALA A 514 17.91 6.39 17.83
C ALA A 514 18.04 4.88 18.10
N LEU A 515 17.12 4.05 17.58
CA LEU A 515 17.19 2.59 17.71
C LEU A 515 18.21 1.98 16.74
N PHE A 516 18.57 2.69 15.67
CA PHE A 516 19.46 2.22 14.62
C PHE A 516 20.67 3.15 14.52
N PRO A 517 21.68 2.99 15.38
CA PRO A 517 22.83 3.90 15.44
C PRO A 517 23.68 3.91 14.16
N GLN A 518 23.54 2.90 13.30
CA GLN A 518 24.20 2.80 11.98
C GLN A 518 23.23 3.06 10.82
N GLY A 519 22.01 3.52 11.11
CA GLY A 519 20.93 3.66 10.15
C GLY A 519 20.32 2.33 9.73
N PHE A 520 19.34 2.42 8.82
CA PHE A 520 18.66 1.29 8.21
C PHE A 520 18.25 1.65 6.78
N HIS A 521 18.09 0.65 5.92
CA HIS A 521 17.59 0.85 4.57
C HIS A 521 16.07 1.14 4.57
N PRO A 522 15.56 2.06 3.73
CA PRO A 522 14.14 2.45 3.71
C PRO A 522 13.15 1.31 3.39
N ASP A 523 13.47 0.45 2.41
CA ASP A 523 12.63 -0.71 2.06
C ASP A 523 13.01 -1.99 2.82
N MET A 524 14.30 -2.35 2.81
CA MET A 524 14.85 -3.51 3.51
C MET A 524 15.24 -3.14 4.93
N ASP A 525 14.23 -2.81 5.73
CA ASP A 525 14.33 -2.13 7.02
C ASP A 525 15.13 -2.87 8.12
N TYR A 526 15.58 -4.09 7.85
CA TYR A 526 16.44 -4.93 8.69
C TYR A 526 17.92 -4.92 8.26
N LYS A 527 18.26 -4.21 7.17
CA LYS A 527 19.61 -4.08 6.61
C LYS A 527 20.16 -2.67 6.83
N LEU A 528 21.48 -2.56 6.83
CA LEU A 528 22.19 -1.29 6.77
C LEU A 528 21.77 -0.49 5.53
N PRO A 529 21.89 0.84 5.51
CA PRO A 529 21.48 1.67 4.39
C PRO A 529 22.05 1.26 3.03
N ASP A 530 23.25 0.67 3.00
CA ASP A 530 23.93 0.19 1.80
C ASP A 530 23.72 -1.31 1.52
N MET A 531 22.81 -1.97 2.25
CA MET A 531 22.51 -3.40 2.19
C MET A 531 23.66 -4.36 2.57
N SER A 532 24.81 -3.85 3.00
CA SER A 532 26.04 -4.63 3.25
C SER A 532 25.92 -5.67 4.38
N GLY A 533 24.94 -5.50 5.27
CA GLY A 533 24.74 -6.37 6.42
C GLY A 533 23.45 -6.06 7.18
N PRO A 534 23.13 -6.84 8.23
CA PRO A 534 22.00 -6.54 9.12
C PRO A 534 22.22 -5.21 9.85
N ALA A 535 21.18 -4.40 9.97
CA ALA A 535 21.23 -3.17 10.76
C ALA A 535 21.18 -3.50 12.26
N PRO A 536 22.17 -3.06 13.07
CA PRO A 536 22.12 -3.25 14.51
C PRO A 536 20.97 -2.45 15.13
N VAL A 537 20.18 -3.12 15.98
CA VAL A 537 19.03 -2.54 16.68
C VAL A 537 19.30 -2.49 18.18
N LEU A 538 19.12 -1.31 18.77
CA LEU A 538 19.08 -1.13 20.22
C LEU A 538 17.70 -1.50 20.78
N SER A 539 17.68 -1.95 22.03
CA SER A 539 16.41 -2.09 22.76
C SER A 539 15.74 -0.71 22.89
N ARG A 540 14.41 -0.68 22.83
CA ARG A 540 13.60 0.52 23.11
C ARG A 540 13.87 1.09 24.50
N SER A 541 14.32 0.23 25.40
CA SER A 541 14.66 0.62 26.77
C SER A 541 15.99 1.38 26.86
N ASP A 542 16.84 1.31 25.84
CA ASP A 542 18.18 1.90 25.81
C ASP A 542 18.30 3.09 24.85
N ALA A 543 17.23 3.47 24.17
CA ALA A 543 17.18 4.60 23.24
C ALA A 543 15.85 5.35 23.34
N PRO A 544 15.85 6.70 23.27
CA PRO A 544 14.62 7.47 23.25
C PRO A 544 13.85 7.25 21.94
N VAL A 545 12.59 6.87 22.04
CA VAL A 545 11.69 6.68 20.89
C VAL A 545 10.58 7.72 20.95
N ARG A 546 10.37 8.45 19.86
CA ARG A 546 9.27 9.41 19.74
C ARG A 546 8.24 8.92 18.73
N TYR A 547 6.97 9.02 19.09
CA TYR A 547 5.86 8.57 18.25
C TYR A 547 5.14 9.75 17.63
N TYR A 548 4.60 9.56 16.43
CA TYR A 548 4.02 10.62 15.63
C TYR A 548 2.68 10.19 15.01
N LEU A 549 1.73 11.10 15.00
CA LEU A 549 0.58 11.09 14.12
C LEU A 549 1.00 11.63 12.74
N ILE A 550 0.69 10.88 11.69
CA ILE A 550 1.05 11.19 10.31
C ILE A 550 -0.18 11.16 9.41
N ASP A 551 -0.04 11.70 8.20
CA ASP A 551 -1.07 11.70 7.16
C ASP A 551 -2.36 12.43 7.56
N PHE A 552 -2.35 13.75 7.36
CA PHE A 552 -3.48 14.63 7.67
C PHE A 552 -4.42 14.81 6.47
N GLY A 553 -4.36 13.89 5.50
CA GLY A 553 -5.09 13.98 4.22
C GLY A 553 -6.61 14.15 4.36
N ILE A 554 -7.20 13.53 5.39
CA ILE A 554 -8.65 13.64 5.66
C ILE A 554 -8.97 14.40 6.94
N SER A 555 -7.97 15.01 7.58
CA SER A 555 -8.14 15.77 8.82
C SER A 555 -8.98 17.02 8.59
N THR A 556 -9.49 17.59 9.68
CA THR A 556 -10.30 18.80 9.62
C THR A 556 -9.91 19.73 10.74
N ARG A 557 -9.62 20.98 10.38
CA ARG A 557 -9.34 22.06 11.33
C ARG A 557 -10.58 22.92 11.52
N PHE A 558 -11.02 23.04 12.77
CA PHE A 558 -12.19 23.80 13.18
C PHE A 558 -11.78 25.18 13.71
N THR A 559 -12.47 26.22 13.26
CA THR A 559 -12.46 27.53 13.92
C THR A 559 -13.54 27.55 15.02
N PRO A 560 -13.45 28.45 16.01
CA PRO A 560 -14.43 28.53 17.11
C PRO A 560 -15.89 28.68 16.65
N ASP A 561 -16.11 29.20 15.44
CA ASP A 561 -17.43 29.58 14.93
C ASP A 561 -18.11 28.46 14.12
N MET A 562 -17.40 27.35 13.85
CA MET A 562 -17.91 26.25 13.05
C MET A 562 -18.53 25.13 13.91
N PRO A 563 -19.64 24.52 13.46
CA PRO A 563 -20.12 23.27 14.04
C PRO A 563 -19.01 22.21 13.99
N ARG A 564 -18.69 21.63 15.15
CA ARG A 564 -17.64 20.61 15.31
C ARG A 564 -18.13 19.21 14.88
N LEU A 565 -18.71 19.12 13.69
CA LEU A 565 -19.25 17.88 13.13
C LEU A 565 -18.74 17.71 11.70
N VAL A 566 -18.58 16.46 11.27
CA VAL A 566 -18.19 16.12 9.89
C VAL A 566 -19.12 15.05 9.33
N VAL A 567 -19.10 14.92 8.01
CA VAL A 567 -19.59 13.75 7.28
C VAL A 567 -18.41 13.09 6.56
N GLY A 568 -18.63 11.87 6.09
CA GLY A 568 -17.66 11.08 5.34
C GLY A 568 -17.56 9.66 5.85
N ARG A 569 -16.99 8.79 5.03
CA ARG A 569 -16.63 7.42 5.40
C ARG A 569 -15.14 7.13 5.21
N ASP A 570 -14.40 8.10 4.70
CA ASP A 570 -12.96 7.99 4.42
C ASP A 570 -12.19 7.66 5.70
N GLY A 571 -11.19 6.79 5.58
CA GLY A 571 -10.33 6.35 6.68
C GLY A 571 -9.93 4.89 6.53
N LEU A 572 -8.78 4.51 7.08
CA LEU A 572 -8.27 3.14 7.00
C LEU A 572 -9.09 2.15 7.84
N ASP A 573 -9.72 2.64 8.91
CA ASP A 573 -10.54 1.85 9.81
C ASP A 573 -12.02 2.16 9.59
N GLN A 574 -12.75 1.15 9.13
CA GLN A 574 -14.17 1.23 8.79
C GLN A 574 -15.07 0.67 9.91
N GLU A 575 -14.52 0.31 11.08
CA GLU A 575 -15.29 -0.16 12.23
C GLU A 575 -16.10 0.89 13.01
N PRO A 576 -15.77 2.20 13.02
CA PRO A 576 -16.55 3.18 13.78
C PRO A 576 -18.01 3.25 13.26
N PRO A 577 -19.02 3.05 14.12
CA PRO A 577 -20.42 2.94 13.70
C PRO A 577 -21.03 4.26 13.19
N GLU A 578 -20.43 5.40 13.55
CA GLU A 578 -20.92 6.72 13.16
C GLU A 578 -20.51 7.16 11.74
N LEU A 579 -19.61 6.44 11.07
CA LEU A 579 -19.14 6.80 9.72
C LEU A 579 -20.31 6.87 8.74
N SER A 580 -20.54 8.06 8.20
CA SER A 580 -21.70 8.32 7.36
C SER A 580 -21.42 9.43 6.36
N ALA A 581 -21.73 9.16 5.09
CA ALA A 581 -21.63 10.15 4.04
C ALA A 581 -22.64 11.31 4.20
N THR A 582 -23.70 11.12 4.99
CA THR A 582 -24.83 12.07 5.05
C THR A 582 -25.24 12.48 6.47
N VAL A 583 -24.85 11.72 7.50
CA VAL A 583 -25.22 12.00 8.89
C VAL A 583 -24.02 12.60 9.61
N PRO A 584 -24.08 13.86 10.06
CA PRO A 584 -22.96 14.48 10.75
C PRO A 584 -22.65 13.79 12.08
N TYR A 585 -21.37 13.61 12.38
CA TYR A 585 -20.87 13.01 13.63
C TYR A 585 -19.69 13.80 14.21
N ASP A 586 -19.38 13.56 15.48
CA ASP A 586 -18.29 14.20 16.20
C ASP A 586 -16.93 13.55 15.81
N PRO A 587 -16.06 14.24 15.07
CA PRO A 587 -14.79 13.67 14.63
C PRO A 587 -13.77 13.51 15.76
N PHE A 588 -13.92 14.24 16.87
CA PHE A 588 -13.02 14.13 18.03
C PHE A 588 -13.29 12.83 18.79
N LYS A 589 -14.56 12.41 18.88
CA LYS A 589 -14.94 11.09 19.42
C LYS A 589 -14.58 9.95 18.48
N LEU A 590 -14.57 10.19 17.17
CA LEU A 590 -14.03 9.25 16.18
C LEU A 590 -12.54 8.98 16.44
N ASP A 591 -11.71 10.02 16.58
CA ASP A 591 -10.27 9.85 16.84
C ASP A 591 -9.98 8.99 18.09
N VAL A 592 -10.75 9.20 19.17
CA VAL A 592 -10.65 8.40 20.40
C VAL A 592 -11.01 6.93 20.11
N PHE A 593 -12.04 6.68 19.32
CA PHE A 593 -12.39 5.32 18.90
C PHE A 593 -11.25 4.68 18.10
N LEU A 594 -10.68 5.40 17.14
CA LEU A 594 -9.61 4.88 16.27
C LEU A 594 -8.37 4.47 17.07
N ILE A 595 -7.92 5.30 18.03
CA ILE A 595 -6.83 4.92 18.94
C ILE A 595 -7.24 3.75 19.85
N GLY A 596 -8.46 3.76 20.37
CA GLY A 596 -9.00 2.64 21.14
C GLY A 596 -8.98 1.33 20.35
N ASN A 597 -9.31 1.41 19.06
CA ASN A 597 -9.34 0.27 18.17
C ASN A 597 -7.94 -0.20 17.77
N LEU A 598 -6.99 0.72 17.60
CA LEU A 598 -5.56 0.40 17.49
C LEU A 598 -5.10 -0.41 18.70
N ILE A 599 -5.43 0.04 19.93
CA ILE A 599 -5.12 -0.68 21.16
C ILE A 599 -5.79 -2.07 21.13
N ARG A 600 -7.06 -2.17 20.76
CA ARG A 600 -7.78 -3.45 20.70
C ARG A 600 -7.14 -4.43 19.72
N ARG A 601 -7.04 -4.05 18.44
CA ARG A 601 -6.66 -4.91 17.31
C ARG A 601 -5.16 -5.19 17.22
N ARG A 602 -4.31 -4.24 17.58
CA ARG A 602 -2.84 -4.36 17.38
C ARG A 602 -2.08 -4.72 18.65
N ILE A 603 -2.68 -4.47 19.81
CA ILE A 603 -2.00 -4.59 21.11
C ILE A 603 -2.69 -5.64 22.00
N TYR A 604 -3.94 -5.42 22.40
CA TYR A 604 -4.65 -6.26 23.38
C TYR A 604 -4.97 -7.68 22.87
N GLU A 605 -5.44 -7.79 21.62
CA GLU A 605 -5.69 -9.07 20.94
C GLU A 605 -4.38 -9.89 20.78
N LYS A 606 -3.24 -9.21 20.63
CA LYS A 606 -1.94 -9.87 20.43
C LYS A 606 -1.27 -10.32 21.73
N TYR A 607 -1.37 -9.52 22.80
CA TYR A 607 -0.61 -9.75 24.03
C TYR A 607 -1.51 -9.94 25.27
N SER A 608 -1.39 -11.10 25.92
CA SER A 608 -2.13 -11.42 27.15
C SER A 608 -1.71 -10.60 28.38
N SER A 609 -0.51 -10.02 28.34
CA SER A 609 0.09 -9.26 29.44
C SER A 609 -0.45 -7.82 29.55
N LEU A 610 -1.31 -7.38 28.63
CA LEU A 610 -1.81 -6.00 28.57
C LEU A 610 -3.27 -5.86 29.05
N ARG A 611 -3.73 -6.77 29.92
CA ARG A 611 -5.07 -6.72 30.54
C ARG A 611 -5.37 -5.42 31.27
N VAL A 612 -4.34 -4.73 31.75
CA VAL A 612 -4.49 -3.44 32.44
C VAL A 612 -5.08 -2.34 31.54
N LEU A 613 -4.96 -2.46 30.21
CA LEU A 613 -5.52 -1.51 29.25
C LEU A 613 -7.00 -1.76 28.93
N GLU A 614 -7.53 -2.93 29.27
CA GLU A 614 -8.87 -3.38 28.87
C GLU A 614 -9.99 -2.40 29.26
N PRO A 615 -10.05 -1.85 30.50
CA PRO A 615 -11.14 -0.96 30.88
C PRO A 615 -11.14 0.35 30.07
N LEU A 616 -9.97 0.95 29.86
CA LEU A 616 -9.83 2.17 29.06
C LEU A 616 -10.18 1.90 27.60
N MET A 617 -9.58 0.85 27.01
CA MET A 617 -9.82 0.44 25.63
C MET A 617 -11.31 0.26 25.35
N ASN A 618 -12.03 -0.50 26.19
CA ASN A 618 -13.46 -0.78 26.00
C ASN A 618 -14.31 0.50 26.01
N ARG A 619 -13.95 1.50 26.82
CA ARG A 619 -14.64 2.80 26.83
C ARG A 619 -14.32 3.64 25.60
N MET A 620 -13.08 3.60 25.12
CA MET A 620 -12.67 4.32 23.91
C MET A 620 -13.39 3.77 22.66
N VAL A 621 -13.65 2.46 22.59
CA VAL A 621 -14.34 1.81 21.47
C VAL A 621 -15.85 1.63 21.67
N ASP A 622 -16.48 2.36 22.60
CA ASP A 622 -17.93 2.26 22.81
C ASP A 622 -18.66 2.64 21.51
N ALA A 623 -19.69 1.87 21.16
CA ALA A 623 -20.48 2.11 19.95
C ALA A 623 -21.23 3.46 19.99
N ASP A 624 -21.51 3.98 21.18
CA ASP A 624 -22.09 5.30 21.38
C ASP A 624 -20.97 6.35 21.59
N PRO A 625 -20.74 7.28 20.62
CA PRO A 625 -19.72 8.30 20.73
C PRO A 625 -19.85 9.19 21.98
N ALA A 626 -21.06 9.36 22.51
CA ALA A 626 -21.30 10.17 23.70
C ALA A 626 -20.70 9.54 24.97
N LYS A 627 -20.61 8.21 25.04
CA LYS A 627 -20.06 7.47 26.19
C LYS A 627 -18.54 7.38 26.18
N ARG A 628 -17.90 7.59 25.04
CA ARG A 628 -16.44 7.58 24.92
C ARG A 628 -15.84 8.74 25.73
N PRO A 629 -14.68 8.54 26.38
CA PRO A 629 -13.95 9.64 26.98
C PRO A 629 -13.51 10.65 25.91
N THR A 630 -13.21 11.88 26.33
CA THR A 630 -12.41 12.81 25.52
C THR A 630 -10.95 12.33 25.46
N ALA A 631 -10.15 12.83 24.50
CA ALA A 631 -8.72 12.53 24.44
C ALA A 631 -8.01 12.87 25.76
N ALA A 632 -8.38 13.99 26.41
CA ALA A 632 -7.80 14.42 27.68
C ALA A 632 -8.17 13.49 28.85
N GLU A 633 -9.39 12.96 28.87
CA GLU A 633 -9.81 11.96 29.86
C GLU A 633 -9.13 10.62 29.63
N ALA A 634 -9.03 10.17 28.38
CA ALA A 634 -8.33 8.94 28.02
C ALA A 634 -6.83 9.01 28.40
N HIS A 635 -6.17 10.14 28.11
CA HIS A 635 -4.77 10.36 28.49
C HIS A 635 -4.57 10.34 30.00
N ARG A 636 -5.45 11.01 30.76
CA ARG A 636 -5.41 11.03 32.22
C ARG A 636 -5.60 9.63 32.82
N GLU A 637 -6.51 8.85 32.26
CA GLU A 637 -6.75 7.47 32.67
C GLU A 637 -5.56 6.57 32.34
N LEU A 638 -4.96 6.70 31.16
CA LEU A 638 -3.75 5.95 30.81
C LEU A 638 -2.60 6.29 31.76
N LYS A 639 -2.39 7.57 32.10
CA LYS A 639 -1.39 7.98 33.10
C LYS A 639 -1.67 7.35 34.47
N SER A 640 -2.94 7.24 34.86
CA SER A 640 -3.34 6.54 36.09
C SER A 640 -3.02 5.04 36.01
N ILE A 641 -3.33 4.38 34.89
CA ILE A 641 -2.98 2.97 34.62
C ILE A 641 -1.47 2.76 34.71
N ARG A 642 -0.67 3.57 34.00
CA ARG A 642 0.80 3.48 33.99
C ARG A 642 1.37 3.66 35.41
N ARG A 643 0.88 4.64 36.17
CA ARG A 643 1.31 4.89 37.56
C ARG A 643 0.96 3.76 38.52
N ASN A 644 -0.23 3.15 38.37
CA ASN A 644 -0.70 2.10 39.27
C ASN A 644 -0.18 0.70 38.88
N THR A 645 0.45 0.57 37.72
CA THR A 645 1.06 -0.68 37.27
C THR A 645 2.41 -0.86 37.96
N PRO A 646 2.63 -1.95 38.72
CA PRO A 646 3.90 -2.17 39.44
C PRO A 646 5.10 -2.10 38.49
N THR A 647 6.18 -1.44 38.90
CA THR A 647 7.39 -1.26 38.07
C THR A 647 7.95 -2.57 37.54
N LEU A 648 8.00 -3.62 38.37
CA LEU A 648 8.43 -4.97 37.93
C LEU A 648 7.54 -5.54 36.81
N TYR A 649 6.24 -5.23 36.85
CA TYR A 649 5.31 -5.65 35.80
C TYR A 649 5.47 -4.80 34.53
N ARG A 650 5.78 -3.51 34.63
CA ARG A 650 6.02 -2.65 33.46
C ARG A 650 7.23 -3.11 32.63
N TYR A 651 8.30 -3.56 33.28
CA TYR A 651 9.47 -4.13 32.58
C TYR A 651 9.32 -5.61 32.20
N TRP A 652 8.13 -6.20 32.40
CA TRP A 652 7.88 -7.58 31.97
C TRP A 652 7.81 -7.63 30.44
N HIS A 653 8.40 -8.66 29.84
CA HIS A 653 8.29 -8.86 28.40
C HIS A 653 6.85 -9.16 27.99
N LEU A 654 6.43 -8.62 26.85
CA LEU A 654 5.11 -8.89 26.31
C LEU A 654 4.90 -10.40 26.08
N GLN A 655 3.69 -10.88 26.38
CA GLN A 655 3.33 -12.30 26.27
C GLN A 655 2.33 -12.51 25.13
N PRO A 656 2.80 -12.88 23.92
CA PRO A 656 1.91 -13.16 22.80
C PRO A 656 0.93 -14.29 23.14
N ARG A 657 -0.32 -14.16 22.73
CA ARG A 657 -1.39 -15.12 23.07
C ARG A 657 -1.23 -16.47 22.38
N ASP A 658 -0.59 -16.49 21.21
CA ASP A 658 -0.28 -17.64 20.36
C ASP A 658 0.99 -18.41 20.77
N SER A 659 1.66 -17.99 21.83
CA SER A 659 2.94 -18.56 22.24
C SER A 659 2.82 -19.92 22.93
N ASN A 660 3.66 -20.87 22.51
CA ASN A 660 3.79 -22.18 23.15
C ASN A 660 4.11 -22.06 24.67
N PRO A 661 3.51 -22.90 25.54
CA PRO A 661 3.76 -22.93 26.99
C PRO A 661 5.23 -22.89 27.43
N ILE A 662 6.14 -23.56 26.72
CA ILE A 662 7.57 -23.60 27.07
C ILE A 662 8.22 -22.24 26.83
N ALA A 663 7.98 -21.63 25.67
CA ALA A 663 8.48 -20.29 25.34
C ALA A 663 7.89 -19.22 26.28
N LYS A 664 6.65 -19.41 26.73
CA LYS A 664 6.01 -18.58 27.75
C LYS A 664 6.71 -18.70 29.10
N ALA A 665 6.98 -19.92 29.58
CA ALA A 665 7.69 -20.16 30.84
C ALA A 665 9.11 -19.55 30.82
N LEU A 666 9.88 -19.75 29.75
CA LEU A 666 11.21 -19.16 29.58
C LEU A 666 11.18 -17.63 29.60
N ARG A 667 10.21 -17.01 28.90
CA ARG A 667 10.03 -15.55 28.94
C ARG A 667 9.63 -15.03 30.31
N HIS A 668 8.83 -15.76 31.09
CA HIS A 668 8.51 -15.37 32.47
C HIS A 668 9.76 -15.35 33.35
N VAL A 669 10.61 -16.37 33.26
CA VAL A 669 11.88 -16.42 34.01
C VAL A 669 12.81 -15.26 33.59
N TYR A 670 13.00 -15.06 32.29
CA TYR A 670 13.81 -13.96 31.79
C TYR A 670 13.28 -12.58 32.22
N SER A 671 11.96 -12.39 32.13
CA SER A 671 11.32 -11.14 32.53
C SER A 671 11.51 -10.83 34.01
N LEU A 672 11.49 -11.85 34.89
CA LEU A 672 11.74 -11.65 36.31
C LEU A 672 13.15 -11.12 36.56
N PHE A 673 14.18 -11.73 35.95
CA PHE A 673 15.56 -11.28 36.10
C PHE A 673 15.79 -9.89 35.47
N TYR A 674 15.25 -9.66 34.27
CA TYR A 674 15.36 -8.38 33.57
C TYR A 674 14.67 -7.24 34.34
N ALA A 675 13.45 -7.48 34.85
CA ALA A 675 12.71 -6.50 35.62
C ALA A 675 13.40 -6.18 36.96
N ILE A 676 13.99 -7.17 37.63
CA ILE A 676 14.79 -6.95 38.84
C ILE A 676 15.99 -6.06 38.51
N TYR A 677 16.75 -6.40 37.45
CA TYR A 677 17.90 -5.60 37.01
C TYR A 677 17.51 -4.14 36.76
N ARG A 678 16.49 -3.88 35.94
CA ARG A 678 16.02 -2.51 35.60
C ARG A 678 15.31 -1.78 36.75
N SER A 679 14.89 -2.47 37.80
CA SER A 679 14.32 -1.84 39.00
C SER A 679 15.38 -1.38 40.01
N ILE A 680 16.61 -1.90 39.87
CA ILE A 680 17.74 -1.62 40.78
C ILE A 680 18.77 -0.70 40.12
N PHE A 681 19.03 -0.89 38.83
CA PHE A 681 19.95 -0.13 37.99
C PHE A 681 19.17 0.59 36.90
#